data_AF-A0A7D6DXI0-F1
#
_entry.id   AF-A0A7D6DXI0-F1
#
_cell.length_a   1.000
_cell.length_b   1.000
_cell.length_c   1.000
_cell.angle_alpha   90.00
_cell.angle_beta   90.00
_cell.angle_gamma   90.00
#
_symmetry.space_group_name_H-M   'P 1'
#
loop_
_entity.id
_entity.type
_entity.pdbx_description
1 polymer ?
#
loop_
_entity_poly.entity_id
_entity_poly.type
_entity_poly.pdbx_seq_one_letter_code
_entity_poly.pdbx_strand_id
1 'polypeptide(L)'
;MSSFLVVDTDVLAAASADAAQIGSAVRSAAVSAAPATVRVLPAAADEVSAAVSSWFSEFGQEFQTLGAQVGLAHERFVQALNASAGAYAGAEAASVAPLQTLLNVVNAPTELLFGRPLIGNGADGAAGTGQAGGDGGFLWGNGGAGGSGAAGQAGGKGGSAGLLGRGGAGGAGGNAVNGGAGGAGGAGGAGGWWAGRGGAGGMGGIGADSTTGAGGAGGAGGAGGVGRALFWGPGGNGGMGGDAGDSLTVAPSGVGNAEAGAVGYAGGAGGRGGAGGASWGLFSVGGAGGAGGDGGLGGTGGTGAVSTSWGLAGGAGGTGGAGGNGGLGGAGGSAGLFGTGFLGTSGHGGVDGLGGAGGHGGAGAQGGAATAGFNAPGTAGGTGSAAVGRVGGIGGIGGTGGSGGTVTTLSGGSTPYGVAVGPDGYLYVTNINTDSVAVINPVTNTIVATIAVGDQPYGVAVNPGGDVYVTNWGSGTVSVIDPTTNTVTGSSIPVGTNPLGVAVNPGGDVYVTNVGSGYVLAIDPSTNTVTGSPTVVLGDPYGVATNGGGNVYVTSNANDTVSVIDPATNTVTGSPISVGGNPRGIAVGPGGNVYVANAGSDTVSVIDPTTNTVTSNVAVGDAPFAVAVNQTNGYVFVANSFDGTVSVINPSTNTVTATIGVGSAPYGVAVDSATGAVYVTNFSSGTVSMISA
;
A
#
# COMPACT_ATOMS: atom_id res chain seq x y z
N MET A 1 -2.69 39.40 -28.55
CA MET A 1 -2.51 37.99 -28.11
C MET A 1 -3.42 37.79 -26.91
N SER A 2 -4.56 37.17 -27.10
CA SER A 2 -5.38 36.66 -26.00
C SER A 2 -4.75 35.34 -25.53
N SER A 3 -4.13 35.33 -24.35
CA SER A 3 -3.71 34.07 -23.73
C SER A 3 -4.98 33.35 -23.27
N PHE A 4 -5.26 32.18 -23.84
CA PHE A 4 -6.27 31.28 -23.30
C PHE A 4 -5.71 30.68 -22.02
N LEU A 5 -6.13 31.22 -20.88
CA LEU A 5 -5.91 30.60 -19.58
C LEU A 5 -7.03 29.56 -19.40
N VAL A 6 -6.71 28.28 -19.53
CA VAL A 6 -7.65 27.19 -19.27
C VAL A 6 -7.48 26.82 -17.80
N VAL A 7 -8.53 27.04 -17.00
CA VAL A 7 -8.60 26.65 -15.59
C VAL A 7 -9.59 25.51 -15.49
N ASP A 8 -9.14 24.36 -14.98
CA ASP A 8 -10.02 23.24 -14.69
C ASP A 8 -10.81 23.55 -13.41
N THR A 9 -12.10 23.82 -13.57
CA THR A 9 -12.98 24.26 -12.49
C THR A 9 -13.28 23.13 -11.50
N ASP A 10 -13.21 21.87 -11.94
CA ASP A 10 -13.37 20.69 -11.08
C ASP A 10 -12.14 20.52 -10.17
N VAL A 11 -10.93 20.75 -10.71
CA VAL A 11 -9.69 20.75 -9.92
C VAL A 11 -9.68 21.89 -8.89
N LEU A 12 -10.19 23.07 -9.25
CA LEU A 12 -10.29 24.20 -8.33
C LEU A 12 -11.31 23.97 -7.20
N ALA A 13 -12.43 23.31 -7.51
CA ALA A 13 -13.46 22.92 -6.54
C ALA A 13 -12.97 21.79 -5.62
N ALA A 14 -12.23 20.82 -6.13
CA ALA A 14 -11.58 19.79 -5.33
C ALA A 14 -10.55 20.41 -4.37
N ALA A 15 -9.67 21.29 -4.88
CA ALA A 15 -8.67 21.98 -4.07
C ALA A 15 -9.30 22.86 -2.96
N SER A 16 -10.45 23.50 -3.22
CA SER A 16 -11.14 24.29 -2.21
C SER A 16 -11.82 23.42 -1.14
N ALA A 17 -12.35 22.25 -1.52
CA ALA A 17 -12.90 21.26 -0.60
C ALA A 17 -11.80 20.66 0.29
N ASP A 18 -10.64 20.32 -0.28
CA ASP A 18 -9.48 19.82 0.45
C ASP A 18 -8.95 20.89 1.43
N ALA A 19 -8.82 22.14 0.99
CA ALA A 19 -8.43 23.24 1.86
C ALA A 19 -9.44 23.47 3.00
N ALA A 20 -10.73 23.30 2.75
CA ALA A 20 -11.78 23.39 3.78
C ALA A 20 -11.68 22.22 4.79
N GLN A 21 -11.43 21.00 4.30
CA GLN A 21 -11.21 19.82 5.15
C GLN A 21 -9.97 19.98 6.04
N ILE A 22 -8.84 20.40 5.48
CA ILE A 22 -7.60 20.68 6.23
C ILE A 22 -7.88 21.74 7.32
N GLY A 23 -8.53 22.84 6.96
CA GLY A 23 -8.89 23.89 7.92
C GLY A 23 -9.86 23.43 9.02
N SER A 24 -10.73 22.47 8.74
CA SER A 24 -11.61 21.84 9.74
C SER A 24 -10.85 20.90 10.67
N ALA A 25 -9.98 20.05 10.10
CA ALA A 25 -9.15 19.11 10.85
C ALA A 25 -8.21 19.83 11.82
N VAL A 26 -7.53 20.90 11.35
CA VAL A 26 -6.64 21.72 12.18
C VAL A 26 -7.41 22.42 13.30
N ARG A 27 -8.60 22.95 13.04
CA ARG A 27 -9.45 23.57 14.09
C ARG A 27 -9.93 22.55 15.12
N SER A 28 -10.35 21.37 14.67
CA SER A 28 -10.75 20.27 15.56
C SER A 28 -9.60 19.84 16.46
N ALA A 29 -8.40 19.68 15.89
CA ALA A 29 -7.19 19.36 16.65
C ALA A 29 -6.85 20.46 17.66
N ALA A 30 -6.88 21.73 17.24
CA ALA A 30 -6.60 22.88 18.10
C ALA A 30 -7.58 23.00 19.28
N VAL A 31 -8.88 22.74 19.05
CA VAL A 31 -9.91 22.73 20.11
C VAL A 31 -9.72 21.54 21.05
N SER A 32 -9.34 20.36 20.54
CA SER A 32 -9.07 19.18 21.36
C SER A 32 -7.83 19.34 22.26
N ALA A 33 -6.83 20.11 21.79
CA ALA A 33 -5.60 20.39 22.53
C ALA A 33 -5.73 21.58 23.51
N ALA A 34 -6.76 22.40 23.38
CA ALA A 34 -6.96 23.60 24.21
C ALA A 34 -7.02 23.33 25.72
N PRO A 35 -7.70 22.27 26.24
CA PRO A 35 -7.73 22.00 27.68
C PRO A 35 -6.35 21.68 28.27
N ALA A 36 -5.47 21.04 27.51
CA ALA A 36 -4.13 20.63 27.95
C ALA A 36 -3.10 21.77 27.87
N THR A 37 -3.36 22.79 27.04
CA THR A 37 -2.41 23.87 26.73
C THR A 37 -2.76 25.21 27.38
N VAL A 38 -4.02 25.40 27.80
CA VAL A 38 -4.52 26.69 28.34
C VAL A 38 -4.76 26.65 29.86
N ARG A 39 -4.76 25.46 30.48
CA ARG A 39 -5.04 25.27 31.92
C ARG A 39 -3.89 24.54 32.61
N VAL A 40 -2.71 25.13 32.57
CA VAL A 40 -1.53 24.58 33.25
C VAL A 40 -1.70 24.78 34.76
N LEU A 41 -1.71 23.69 35.52
CA LEU A 41 -1.76 23.72 36.99
C LEU A 41 -0.34 23.91 37.55
N PRO A 42 -0.17 24.65 38.67
CA PRO A 42 1.13 24.78 39.32
C PRO A 42 1.62 23.43 39.85
N ALA A 43 2.90 23.11 39.62
CA ALA A 43 3.50 21.83 40.02
C ALA A 43 3.70 21.69 41.53
N ALA A 44 3.77 22.81 42.26
CA ALA A 44 3.86 22.88 43.71
C ALA A 44 3.17 24.15 44.25
N ALA A 45 2.90 24.19 45.56
CA ALA A 45 2.18 25.28 46.24
C ALA A 45 3.08 26.51 46.53
N ASP A 46 4.09 26.75 45.69
CA ASP A 46 5.02 27.87 45.79
C ASP A 46 4.72 28.97 44.75
N GLU A 47 5.19 30.17 45.05
CA GLU A 47 4.96 31.37 44.23
C GLU A 47 5.60 31.29 42.83
N VAL A 48 6.70 30.53 42.67
CA VAL A 48 7.38 30.36 41.38
C VAL A 48 6.57 29.43 40.47
N SER A 49 6.10 28.30 41.00
CA SER A 49 5.21 27.38 40.29
C SER A 49 3.89 28.06 39.88
N ALA A 50 3.34 28.92 40.73
CA ALA A 50 2.15 29.71 40.44
C ALA A 50 2.41 30.75 39.32
N ALA A 51 3.53 31.46 39.36
CA ALA A 51 3.88 32.44 38.33
C ALA A 51 4.16 31.78 36.97
N VAL A 52 4.87 30.66 36.94
CA VAL A 52 5.20 29.93 35.70
C VAL A 52 3.93 29.35 35.06
N SER A 53 3.05 28.73 35.84
CA SER A 53 1.77 28.20 35.32
C SER A 53 0.83 29.30 34.81
N SER A 54 0.82 30.47 35.46
CA SER A 54 0.10 31.66 34.97
C SER A 54 0.63 32.13 33.62
N TRP A 55 1.95 32.23 33.47
CA TRP A 55 2.58 32.68 32.22
C TRP A 55 2.30 31.72 31.05
N PHE A 56 2.44 30.41 31.26
CA PHE A 56 2.12 29.44 30.22
C PHE A 56 0.63 29.40 29.88
N SER A 57 -0.25 29.64 30.86
CA SER A 57 -1.69 29.74 30.61
C SER A 57 -2.04 30.98 29.78
N GLU A 58 -1.38 32.12 30.02
CA GLU A 58 -1.52 33.35 29.24
C GLU A 58 -1.01 33.18 27.80
N PHE A 59 0.17 32.59 27.63
CA PHE A 59 0.71 32.23 26.31
C PHE A 59 -0.22 31.28 25.54
N GLY A 60 -0.80 30.28 26.22
CA GLY A 60 -1.79 29.38 25.64
C GLY A 60 -3.04 30.12 25.14
N GLN A 61 -3.52 31.12 25.87
CA GLN A 61 -4.68 31.95 25.45
C GLN A 61 -4.35 32.86 24.25
N GLU A 62 -3.15 33.45 24.22
CA GLU A 62 -2.68 34.24 23.08
C GLU A 62 -2.54 33.38 21.82
N PHE A 63 -1.98 32.18 21.96
CA PHE A 63 -1.86 31.22 20.85
C PHE A 63 -3.22 30.80 20.31
N GLN A 64 -4.22 30.56 21.17
CA GLN A 64 -5.60 30.27 20.75
C GLN A 64 -6.24 31.46 20.01
N THR A 65 -5.96 32.68 20.45
CA THR A 65 -6.45 33.91 19.82
C THR A 65 -5.84 34.11 18.42
N LEU A 66 -4.53 33.89 18.29
CA LEU A 66 -3.83 33.93 17.00
C LEU A 66 -4.32 32.82 16.06
N GLY A 67 -4.51 31.61 16.57
CA GLY A 67 -5.09 30.48 15.83
C GLY A 67 -6.48 30.79 15.29
N ALA A 68 -7.32 31.49 16.06
CA ALA A 68 -8.63 31.95 15.59
C ALA A 68 -8.52 33.00 14.47
N GLN A 69 -7.55 33.92 14.54
CA GLN A 69 -7.30 34.92 13.50
C GLN A 69 -6.80 34.28 12.19
N VAL A 70 -5.91 33.29 12.28
CA VAL A 70 -5.44 32.51 11.12
C VAL A 70 -6.57 31.68 10.53
N GLY A 71 -7.43 31.08 11.38
CA GLY A 71 -8.63 30.36 10.94
C GLY A 71 -9.58 31.24 10.13
N LEU A 72 -9.82 32.48 10.57
CA LEU A 72 -10.63 33.47 9.84
C LEU A 72 -9.98 33.90 8.51
N ALA A 73 -8.66 34.04 8.47
CA ALA A 73 -7.93 34.33 7.23
C ALA A 73 -8.06 33.16 6.23
N HIS A 74 -7.94 31.92 6.71
CA HIS A 74 -8.12 30.71 5.92
C HIS A 74 -9.54 30.59 5.36
N GLU A 75 -10.57 30.89 6.16
CA GLU A 75 -11.96 30.91 5.68
C GLU A 75 -12.17 31.92 4.55
N ARG A 76 -11.62 33.14 4.68
CA ARG A 76 -11.68 34.16 3.63
C ARG A 76 -10.93 33.73 2.37
N PHE A 77 -9.80 33.04 2.52
CA PHE A 77 -9.06 32.46 1.40
C PHE A 77 -9.90 31.41 0.65
N VAL A 78 -10.49 30.45 1.36
CA VAL A 78 -11.37 29.42 0.76
C VAL A 78 -12.60 30.06 0.11
N GLN A 79 -13.20 31.08 0.73
CA GLN A 79 -14.32 31.82 0.14
C GLN A 79 -13.92 32.57 -1.14
N ALA A 80 -12.76 33.22 -1.16
CA ALA A 80 -12.24 33.90 -2.34
C ALA A 80 -11.93 32.91 -3.47
N LEU A 81 -11.40 31.73 -3.13
CA LEU A 81 -11.14 30.65 -4.08
C LEU A 81 -12.45 30.15 -4.71
N ASN A 82 -13.48 29.87 -3.90
CA ASN A 82 -14.81 29.47 -4.39
C ASN A 82 -15.48 30.56 -5.24
N ALA A 83 -15.36 31.83 -4.85
CA ALA A 83 -15.88 32.95 -5.63
C ALA A 83 -15.17 33.08 -6.99
N SER A 84 -13.86 32.82 -7.03
CA SER A 84 -13.10 32.81 -8.28
C SER A 84 -13.54 31.67 -9.21
N ALA A 85 -13.74 30.45 -8.69
CA ALA A 85 -14.24 29.32 -9.46
C ALA A 85 -15.62 29.62 -10.09
N GLY A 86 -16.53 30.22 -9.30
CA GLY A 86 -17.83 30.66 -9.80
C GLY A 86 -17.75 31.78 -10.85
N ALA A 87 -16.80 32.70 -10.72
CA ALA A 87 -16.56 33.75 -11.72
C ALA A 87 -15.99 33.18 -13.03
N TYR A 88 -15.10 32.20 -12.97
CA TYR A 88 -14.58 31.51 -14.16
C TYR A 88 -15.65 30.67 -14.85
N ALA A 89 -16.42 29.86 -14.11
CA ALA A 89 -17.54 29.10 -14.65
C ALA A 89 -18.62 30.03 -15.26
N GLY A 90 -18.91 31.16 -14.61
CA GLY A 90 -19.82 32.18 -15.13
C GLY A 90 -19.31 32.86 -16.41
N ALA A 91 -18.01 33.11 -16.51
CA ALA A 91 -17.37 33.67 -17.70
C ALA A 91 -17.38 32.67 -18.86
N GLU A 92 -17.14 31.38 -18.60
CA GLU A 92 -17.27 30.31 -19.58
C GLU A 92 -18.71 30.17 -20.07
N ALA A 93 -19.68 30.12 -19.17
CA ALA A 93 -21.10 30.05 -19.53
C ALA A 93 -21.56 31.26 -20.36
N ALA A 94 -21.11 32.47 -20.00
CA ALA A 94 -21.40 33.69 -20.76
C ALA A 94 -20.72 33.70 -22.14
N SER A 95 -19.53 33.09 -22.27
CA SER A 95 -18.83 32.95 -23.54
C SER A 95 -19.44 31.91 -24.48
N VAL A 96 -20.09 30.88 -23.93
CA VAL A 96 -20.75 29.78 -24.67
C VAL A 96 -22.21 30.12 -25.02
N ALA A 97 -22.88 30.99 -24.27
CA ALA A 97 -24.30 31.36 -24.47
C ALA A 97 -24.67 31.79 -25.91
N PRO A 98 -23.85 32.57 -26.65
CA PRO A 98 -24.12 32.91 -28.05
C PRO A 98 -24.04 31.70 -28.99
N LEU A 99 -23.11 30.76 -28.73
CA LEU A 99 -22.93 29.54 -29.51
C LEU A 99 -24.05 28.52 -29.22
N GLN A 100 -24.54 28.46 -27.98
CA GLN A 100 -25.68 27.62 -27.61
C GLN A 100 -26.96 28.06 -28.33
N THR A 101 -27.16 29.37 -28.51
CA THR A 101 -28.31 29.90 -29.26
C THR A 101 -28.28 29.47 -30.72
N LEU A 102 -27.10 29.48 -31.36
CA LEU A 102 -26.93 29.00 -32.73
C LEU A 102 -27.12 27.48 -32.84
N LEU A 103 -26.58 26.70 -31.90
CA LEU A 103 -26.78 25.25 -31.80
C LEU A 103 -28.27 24.90 -31.66
N ASN A 104 -29.02 25.64 -30.84
CA ASN A 104 -30.46 25.43 -30.67
C ASN A 104 -31.22 25.63 -32.00
N VAL A 105 -30.84 26.62 -32.81
CA VAL A 105 -31.45 26.85 -34.15
C VAL A 105 -31.12 25.71 -35.10
N VAL A 106 -29.86 25.24 -35.12
CA VAL A 106 -29.42 24.13 -35.97
C VAL A 106 -30.09 22.80 -35.56
N ASN A 107 -30.29 22.58 -34.27
CA ASN A 107 -30.88 21.35 -33.73
C ASN A 107 -32.42 21.35 -33.73
N ALA A 108 -33.08 22.52 -33.75
CA ALA A 108 -34.54 22.62 -33.62
C ALA A 108 -35.32 21.72 -34.60
N PRO A 109 -34.95 21.60 -35.91
CA PRO A 109 -35.66 20.71 -36.83
C PRO A 109 -35.54 19.22 -36.45
N THR A 110 -34.35 18.77 -36.04
CA THR A 110 -34.12 17.36 -35.70
C THR A 110 -34.65 17.00 -34.31
N GLU A 111 -34.58 17.93 -33.36
CA GLU A 111 -35.23 17.78 -32.05
C GLU A 111 -36.74 17.65 -32.18
N LEU A 112 -37.36 18.47 -33.04
CA LEU A 112 -38.80 18.40 -33.31
C LEU A 112 -39.22 17.09 -34.00
N LEU A 113 -38.41 16.60 -34.95
CA LEU A 113 -38.79 15.46 -35.79
C LEU A 113 -38.39 14.10 -35.19
N PHE A 114 -37.31 14.05 -34.41
CA PHE A 114 -36.72 12.81 -33.92
C PHE A 114 -36.43 12.81 -32.41
N GLY A 115 -36.68 13.91 -31.69
CA GLY A 115 -36.39 14.04 -30.26
C GLY A 115 -34.90 13.93 -29.92
N ARG A 116 -34.04 14.31 -30.88
CA ARG A 116 -32.59 14.16 -30.76
C ARG A 116 -31.86 15.24 -31.57
N PRO A 117 -30.74 15.79 -31.08
CA PRO A 117 -30.07 16.89 -31.75
C PRO A 117 -29.36 16.42 -33.02
N LEU A 118 -29.09 17.34 -33.95
CA LEU A 118 -28.27 17.07 -35.11
C LEU A 118 -26.78 17.10 -34.72
N ILE A 119 -26.40 18.12 -33.94
CA ILE A 119 -25.04 18.37 -33.44
C ILE A 119 -25.11 18.79 -31.97
N GLY A 120 -24.39 18.09 -31.10
CA GLY A 120 -24.34 18.40 -29.67
C GLY A 120 -24.19 17.15 -28.83
N ASN A 121 -23.64 17.29 -27.63
CA ASN A 121 -23.56 16.18 -26.69
C ASN A 121 -24.94 15.84 -26.14
N GLY A 122 -25.14 14.58 -25.77
CA GLY A 122 -26.34 14.16 -25.05
C GLY A 122 -26.32 14.69 -23.62
N ALA A 123 -27.51 14.94 -23.05
CA ALA A 123 -27.64 15.40 -21.68
C ALA A 123 -27.26 14.30 -20.69
N ASP A 124 -26.52 14.64 -19.64
CA ASP A 124 -26.20 13.67 -18.58
C ASP A 124 -27.44 13.34 -17.74
N GLY A 125 -27.53 12.10 -17.28
CA GLY A 125 -28.56 11.69 -16.34
C GLY A 125 -28.33 12.32 -14.97
N ALA A 126 -29.42 12.70 -14.28
CA ALA A 126 -29.31 13.30 -12.96
C ALA A 126 -28.70 12.31 -11.94
N ALA A 127 -27.70 12.77 -11.17
CA ALA A 127 -27.06 11.96 -10.14
C ALA A 127 -28.06 11.52 -9.06
N GLY A 128 -27.88 10.30 -8.55
CA GLY A 128 -28.75 9.68 -7.54
C GLY A 128 -30.12 9.22 -8.05
N THR A 129 -30.40 9.32 -9.35
CA THR A 129 -31.70 8.91 -9.93
C THR A 129 -31.64 7.62 -10.74
N GLY A 130 -30.45 7.18 -11.14
CA GLY A 130 -30.26 6.11 -12.12
C GLY A 130 -30.74 6.47 -13.53
N GLN A 131 -30.98 7.76 -13.81
CA GLN A 131 -31.47 8.21 -15.10
C GLN A 131 -30.44 7.94 -16.20
N ALA A 132 -30.89 7.45 -17.35
CA ALA A 132 -30.04 7.27 -18.52
C ALA A 132 -29.51 8.60 -19.06
N GLY A 133 -28.26 8.60 -19.51
CA GLY A 133 -27.71 9.68 -20.32
C GLY A 133 -28.41 9.73 -21.67
N GLY A 134 -28.69 10.95 -22.13
CA GLY A 134 -29.23 11.24 -23.44
C GLY A 134 -28.23 10.88 -24.54
N ASP A 135 -28.75 10.52 -25.70
CA ASP A 135 -27.92 10.24 -26.86
C ASP A 135 -27.30 11.54 -27.43
N GLY A 136 -26.07 11.45 -27.93
CA GLY A 136 -25.43 12.53 -28.66
C GLY A 136 -26.06 12.76 -30.03
N GLY A 137 -25.79 13.92 -30.62
CA GLY A 137 -26.36 14.34 -31.89
C GLY A 137 -26.07 13.39 -33.05
N PHE A 138 -26.94 13.38 -34.06
CA PHE A 138 -26.85 12.43 -35.18
C PHE A 138 -25.53 12.53 -35.95
N LEU A 139 -24.99 13.73 -36.17
CA LEU A 139 -23.77 13.94 -36.94
C LEU A 139 -22.53 14.06 -36.05
N TRP A 140 -22.64 14.86 -34.99
CA TRP A 140 -21.51 15.11 -34.10
C TRP A 140 -22.01 15.29 -32.66
N GLY A 141 -21.43 14.54 -31.73
CA GLY A 141 -21.77 14.64 -30.32
C GLY A 141 -21.45 13.39 -29.55
N ASN A 142 -20.89 13.57 -28.36
CA ASN A 142 -20.73 12.47 -27.41
C ASN A 142 -22.09 12.14 -26.77
N GLY A 143 -22.30 10.89 -26.39
CA GLY A 143 -23.44 10.55 -25.54
C GLY A 143 -23.25 11.07 -24.12
N GLY A 144 -24.35 11.43 -23.47
CA GLY A 144 -24.34 11.87 -22.07
C GLY A 144 -24.03 10.72 -21.12
N ALA A 145 -23.42 11.02 -19.99
CA ALA A 145 -23.19 10.06 -18.91
C ALA A 145 -24.51 9.63 -18.27
N GLY A 146 -24.59 8.37 -17.83
CA GLY A 146 -25.70 7.91 -17.00
C GLY A 146 -25.60 8.47 -15.58
N GLY A 147 -26.74 8.86 -15.01
CA GLY A 147 -26.82 9.29 -13.61
C GLY A 147 -26.56 8.14 -12.65
N SER A 148 -25.89 8.41 -11.53
CA SER A 148 -25.70 7.39 -10.48
C SER A 148 -27.04 6.96 -9.87
N GLY A 149 -27.11 5.73 -9.35
CA GLY A 149 -28.30 5.23 -8.66
C GLY A 149 -28.48 5.81 -7.26
N ALA A 150 -29.73 5.89 -6.79
CA ALA A 150 -30.03 6.07 -5.36
C ALA A 150 -29.57 4.84 -4.56
N ALA A 151 -29.63 4.89 -3.22
CA ALA A 151 -29.15 3.79 -2.38
C ALA A 151 -29.74 2.42 -2.78
N GLY A 152 -28.87 1.45 -3.10
CA GLY A 152 -29.22 0.11 -3.60
C GLY A 152 -29.84 0.05 -5.00
N GLN A 153 -30.02 1.19 -5.69
CA GLN A 153 -30.61 1.27 -7.03
C GLN A 153 -29.53 1.29 -8.12
N ALA A 154 -29.88 0.80 -9.31
CA ALA A 154 -28.94 0.75 -10.42
C ALA A 154 -28.58 2.15 -10.95
N GLY A 155 -27.36 2.26 -11.48
CA GLY A 155 -26.92 3.42 -12.25
C GLY A 155 -27.53 3.44 -13.65
N GLY A 156 -27.70 4.64 -14.19
CA GLY A 156 -28.26 4.85 -15.52
C GLY A 156 -27.29 4.43 -16.62
N LYS A 157 -27.81 3.96 -17.75
CA LYS A 157 -26.98 3.71 -18.94
C LYS A 157 -26.42 5.03 -19.50
N GLY A 158 -25.22 5.00 -20.06
CA GLY A 158 -24.69 6.08 -20.87
C GLY A 158 -25.39 6.19 -22.23
N GLY A 159 -25.50 7.40 -22.74
CA GLY A 159 -26.07 7.69 -24.06
C GLY A 159 -25.14 7.27 -25.20
N SER A 160 -25.70 6.92 -26.35
CA SER A 160 -24.91 6.59 -27.54
C SER A 160 -24.55 7.83 -28.35
N ALA A 161 -23.36 7.85 -28.94
CA ALA A 161 -23.01 8.84 -29.96
C ALA A 161 -23.69 8.54 -31.30
N GLY A 162 -23.76 9.55 -32.18
CA GLY A 162 -24.28 9.44 -33.55
C GLY A 162 -23.20 8.97 -34.54
N LEU A 163 -22.92 9.80 -35.57
CA LEU A 163 -21.93 9.51 -36.59
C LEU A 163 -20.49 9.66 -36.05
N LEU A 164 -20.23 10.78 -35.38
CA LEU A 164 -18.94 11.15 -34.80
C LEU A 164 -19.14 11.49 -33.32
N GLY A 165 -18.40 10.80 -32.44
CA GLY A 165 -18.48 11.04 -31.00
C GLY A 165 -18.28 9.78 -30.17
N ARG A 166 -17.98 9.94 -28.89
CA ARG A 166 -17.79 8.84 -27.94
C ARG A 166 -19.10 8.52 -27.23
N GLY A 167 -19.34 7.25 -26.93
CA GLY A 167 -20.45 6.87 -26.07
C GLY A 167 -20.26 7.41 -24.66
N GLY A 168 -21.36 7.79 -24.00
CA GLY A 168 -21.34 8.26 -22.63
C GLY A 168 -21.01 7.13 -21.64
N ALA A 169 -20.40 7.45 -20.51
CA ALA A 169 -20.15 6.47 -19.46
C ALA A 169 -21.47 6.02 -18.80
N GLY A 170 -21.54 4.77 -18.35
CA GLY A 170 -22.62 4.32 -17.48
C GLY A 170 -22.49 4.93 -16.08
N GLY A 171 -23.62 5.23 -15.45
CA GLY A 171 -23.67 5.74 -14.08
C GLY A 171 -23.32 4.65 -13.06
N ALA A 172 -22.74 5.03 -11.94
CA ALA A 172 -22.46 4.08 -10.85
C ALA A 172 -23.77 3.58 -10.21
N GLY A 173 -23.78 2.31 -9.80
CA GLY A 173 -24.81 1.78 -8.92
C GLY A 173 -24.77 2.46 -7.55
N GLY A 174 -25.92 2.69 -6.94
CA GLY A 174 -25.97 3.33 -5.63
C GLY A 174 -25.63 2.35 -4.52
N ASN A 175 -24.83 2.81 -3.56
CA ASN A 175 -24.44 2.03 -2.39
C ASN A 175 -25.66 1.68 -1.54
N ALA A 176 -25.68 0.49 -0.98
CA ALA A 176 -26.82 0.04 -0.18
C ALA A 176 -26.84 0.66 1.23
N VAL A 177 -27.95 0.44 1.93
CA VAL A 177 -28.12 0.75 3.36
C VAL A 177 -28.70 -0.46 4.09
N ASN A 178 -28.40 -0.61 5.38
CA ASN A 178 -28.93 -1.65 6.29
C ASN A 178 -28.86 -3.09 5.76
N GLY A 179 -27.67 -3.65 5.52
CA GLY A 179 -27.50 -5.02 5.02
C GLY A 179 -28.05 -5.28 3.61
N GLY A 180 -28.54 -4.25 2.90
CA GLY A 180 -29.02 -4.35 1.53
C GLY A 180 -27.90 -4.59 0.51
N ALA A 181 -28.28 -5.06 -0.68
CA ALA A 181 -27.34 -5.23 -1.79
C ALA A 181 -27.09 -3.91 -2.55
N GLY A 182 -25.85 -3.69 -2.98
CA GLY A 182 -25.48 -2.55 -3.80
C GLY A 182 -26.14 -2.58 -5.18
N GLY A 183 -26.46 -1.40 -5.71
CA GLY A 183 -27.07 -1.28 -7.03
C GLY A 183 -26.09 -1.67 -8.16
N ALA A 184 -26.59 -2.17 -9.28
CA ALA A 184 -25.73 -2.45 -10.44
C ALA A 184 -25.26 -1.16 -11.14
N GLY A 185 -24.05 -1.17 -11.68
CA GLY A 185 -23.55 -0.11 -12.56
C GLY A 185 -24.29 -0.09 -13.90
N GLY A 186 -24.49 1.11 -14.44
CA GLY A 186 -25.11 1.32 -15.73
C GLY A 186 -24.20 0.92 -16.89
N ALA A 187 -24.77 0.46 -18.00
CA ALA A 187 -23.97 0.15 -19.19
C ALA A 187 -23.42 1.43 -19.85
N GLY A 188 -22.22 1.35 -20.43
CA GLY A 188 -21.67 2.41 -21.26
C GLY A 188 -22.43 2.55 -22.59
N GLY A 189 -22.52 3.77 -23.09
CA GLY A 189 -23.14 4.08 -24.37
C GLY A 189 -22.26 3.68 -25.55
N ALA A 190 -22.85 3.51 -26.74
CA ALA A 190 -22.06 3.12 -27.91
C ALA A 190 -21.32 4.31 -28.53
N GLY A 191 -20.12 4.04 -29.07
CA GLY A 191 -19.35 5.00 -29.85
C GLY A 191 -19.95 5.27 -31.23
N GLY A 192 -19.48 6.35 -31.86
CA GLY A 192 -19.97 6.78 -33.17
C GLY A 192 -19.65 5.78 -34.30
N TRP A 193 -20.47 5.82 -35.35
CA TRP A 193 -20.37 4.90 -36.49
C TRP A 193 -19.14 5.13 -37.37
N TRP A 194 -18.65 6.37 -37.46
CA TRP A 194 -17.46 6.69 -38.24
C TRP A 194 -16.22 6.89 -37.38
N ALA A 195 -16.37 7.55 -36.24
CA ALA A 195 -15.29 7.76 -35.29
C ALA A 195 -15.84 7.88 -33.86
N GLY A 196 -15.16 7.21 -32.93
CA GLY A 196 -15.50 7.27 -31.52
C GLY A 196 -15.41 5.91 -30.82
N ARG A 197 -15.21 5.96 -29.50
CA ARG A 197 -15.09 4.79 -28.64
C ARG A 197 -16.41 4.53 -27.92
N GLY A 198 -16.68 3.27 -27.58
CA GLY A 198 -17.71 2.95 -26.61
C GLY A 198 -17.41 3.60 -25.26
N GLY A 199 -18.45 4.02 -24.55
CA GLY A 199 -18.34 4.55 -23.19
C GLY A 199 -18.05 3.44 -22.19
N ALA A 200 -17.38 3.76 -21.09
CA ALA A 200 -17.13 2.78 -20.02
C ALA A 200 -18.44 2.39 -19.32
N GLY A 201 -18.51 1.16 -18.82
CA GLY A 201 -19.56 0.75 -17.89
C GLY A 201 -19.38 1.40 -16.52
N GLY A 202 -20.47 1.70 -15.84
CA GLY A 202 -20.48 2.24 -14.49
C GLY A 202 -20.07 1.20 -13.46
N MET A 203 -19.49 1.63 -12.34
CA MET A 203 -19.15 0.72 -11.24
C MET A 203 -20.41 0.22 -10.52
N GLY A 204 -20.36 -0.99 -10.00
CA GLY A 204 -21.38 -1.49 -9.06
C GLY A 204 -21.31 -0.75 -7.73
N GLY A 205 -22.46 -0.58 -7.08
CA GLY A 205 -22.56 0.01 -5.76
C GLY A 205 -22.10 -0.95 -4.67
N ILE A 206 -21.63 -0.40 -3.55
CA ILE A 206 -21.14 -1.18 -2.40
C ILE A 206 -22.34 -1.79 -1.64
N GLY A 207 -22.22 -3.04 -1.22
CA GLY A 207 -23.17 -3.71 -0.32
C GLY A 207 -23.11 -3.15 1.09
N ALA A 208 -24.23 -3.12 1.81
CA ALA A 208 -24.25 -2.51 3.14
C ALA A 208 -23.79 -3.48 4.21
N ASP A 209 -23.04 -2.97 5.17
CA ASP A 209 -22.73 -3.68 6.41
C ASP A 209 -23.98 -4.03 7.19
N SER A 210 -23.92 -5.12 7.96
CA SER A 210 -25.04 -5.64 8.73
C SER A 210 -24.67 -5.88 10.20
N THR A 211 -25.46 -5.29 11.09
CA THR A 211 -25.34 -5.43 12.55
C THR A 211 -26.34 -6.44 13.14
N THR A 212 -27.19 -7.03 12.29
CA THR A 212 -28.22 -7.99 12.70
C THR A 212 -28.23 -9.26 11.85
N GLY A 213 -27.30 -9.42 10.91
CA GLY A 213 -27.31 -10.54 9.97
C GLY A 213 -26.13 -10.53 9.01
N ALA A 214 -26.28 -11.20 7.87
CA ALA A 214 -25.26 -11.25 6.84
C ALA A 214 -25.03 -9.88 6.18
N GLY A 215 -23.79 -9.65 5.74
CA GLY A 215 -23.43 -8.46 4.99
C GLY A 215 -24.11 -8.42 3.61
N GLY A 216 -24.37 -7.21 3.11
CA GLY A 216 -25.02 -6.99 1.83
C GLY A 216 -24.10 -7.33 0.64
N ALA A 217 -24.65 -7.91 -0.44
CA ALA A 217 -23.85 -8.19 -1.63
C ALA A 217 -23.46 -6.90 -2.38
N GLY A 218 -22.29 -6.89 -2.98
CA GLY A 218 -21.87 -5.82 -3.88
C GLY A 218 -22.63 -5.85 -5.21
N GLY A 219 -22.83 -4.67 -5.81
CA GLY A 219 -23.52 -4.52 -7.09
C GLY A 219 -22.64 -4.96 -8.26
N ALA A 220 -23.23 -5.51 -9.32
CA ALA A 220 -22.45 -5.84 -10.52
C ALA A 220 -21.99 -4.58 -11.27
N GLY A 221 -20.80 -4.59 -11.85
CA GLY A 221 -20.32 -3.57 -12.76
C GLY A 221 -21.09 -3.56 -14.08
N GLY A 222 -21.26 -2.37 -14.65
CA GLY A 222 -21.93 -2.17 -15.93
C GLY A 222 -21.09 -2.64 -17.11
N ALA A 223 -21.74 -3.12 -18.18
CA ALA A 223 -21.02 -3.49 -19.39
C ALA A 223 -20.45 -2.25 -20.10
N GLY A 224 -19.28 -2.38 -20.70
CA GLY A 224 -18.71 -1.37 -21.58
C GLY A 224 -19.53 -1.21 -22.86
N GLY A 225 -19.59 0.01 -23.38
CA GLY A 225 -20.30 0.35 -24.59
C GLY A 225 -19.62 -0.19 -25.85
N VAL A 226 -20.40 -0.47 -26.88
CA VAL A 226 -19.86 -0.99 -28.15
C VAL A 226 -19.11 0.10 -28.91
N GLY A 227 -17.93 -0.23 -29.42
CA GLY A 227 -17.21 0.60 -30.39
C GLY A 227 -17.70 0.32 -31.80
N ARG A 228 -18.39 1.28 -32.43
CA ARG A 228 -19.03 1.09 -33.75
C ARG A 228 -18.19 1.59 -34.93
N ALA A 229 -17.10 2.31 -34.67
CA ALA A 229 -16.36 2.95 -35.74
C ALA A 229 -15.61 1.92 -36.61
N LEU A 230 -15.67 2.12 -37.93
CA LEU A 230 -15.18 1.16 -38.91
C LEU A 230 -13.68 0.86 -38.84
N PHE A 231 -12.83 1.81 -38.45
CA PHE A 231 -11.37 1.60 -38.46
C PHE A 231 -10.72 1.64 -37.06
N TRP A 232 -11.13 2.56 -36.16
CA TRP A 232 -10.41 2.82 -34.90
C TRP A 232 -11.33 3.09 -33.69
N GLY A 233 -12.49 2.41 -33.63
CA GLY A 233 -13.48 2.57 -32.56
C GLY A 233 -13.51 1.40 -31.60
N PRO A 234 -12.64 1.38 -30.58
CA PRO A 234 -12.68 0.32 -29.59
C PRO A 234 -13.92 0.36 -28.73
N GLY A 235 -14.25 -0.81 -28.18
CA GLY A 235 -15.26 -0.92 -27.14
C GLY A 235 -14.82 -0.21 -25.86
N GLY A 236 -15.80 0.24 -25.08
CA GLY A 236 -15.55 0.79 -23.75
C GLY A 236 -15.22 -0.31 -22.76
N ASN A 237 -14.50 0.01 -21.69
CA ASN A 237 -14.20 -0.97 -20.65
C ASN A 237 -15.47 -1.28 -19.83
N GLY A 238 -15.56 -2.49 -19.30
CA GLY A 238 -16.56 -2.84 -18.29
C GLY A 238 -16.28 -2.15 -16.96
N GLY A 239 -17.34 -1.81 -16.24
CA GLY A 239 -17.24 -1.23 -14.90
C GLY A 239 -16.84 -2.28 -13.87
N MET A 240 -16.20 -1.86 -12.78
CA MET A 240 -15.87 -2.76 -11.68
C MET A 240 -17.14 -3.21 -10.94
N GLY A 241 -17.13 -4.42 -10.40
CA GLY A 241 -18.11 -4.83 -9.40
C GLY A 241 -17.92 -4.04 -8.11
N GLY A 242 -19.01 -3.78 -7.39
CA GLY A 242 -18.95 -3.16 -6.07
C GLY A 242 -18.55 -4.17 -5.01
N ASP A 243 -17.89 -3.70 -3.97
CA ASP A 243 -17.53 -4.54 -2.83
C ASP A 243 -18.77 -4.91 -2.02
N ALA A 244 -18.69 -6.03 -1.32
CA ALA A 244 -19.73 -6.41 -0.39
C ALA A 244 -19.58 -5.74 0.97
N GLY A 245 -20.69 -5.72 1.71
CA GLY A 245 -20.72 -5.32 3.11
C GLY A 245 -20.30 -6.46 4.04
N ASP A 246 -19.82 -6.07 5.21
CA ASP A 246 -19.37 -6.95 6.27
C ASP A 246 -20.52 -7.38 7.19
N SER A 247 -20.34 -8.49 7.90
CA SER A 247 -21.19 -8.84 9.05
C SER A 247 -20.49 -8.40 10.34
N LEU A 248 -20.96 -7.33 10.97
CA LEU A 248 -20.40 -6.77 12.22
C LEU A 248 -21.02 -7.41 13.49
N THR A 249 -21.96 -8.34 13.30
CA THR A 249 -22.73 -8.94 14.39
C THR A 249 -21.90 -10.00 15.11
N VAL A 250 -21.81 -9.89 16.44
CA VAL A 250 -21.36 -10.98 17.31
C VAL A 250 -22.52 -11.96 17.49
N ALA A 251 -22.32 -13.23 17.14
CA ALA A 251 -23.37 -14.23 17.31
C ALA A 251 -23.73 -14.43 18.80
N PRO A 252 -24.97 -14.81 19.12
CA PRO A 252 -25.40 -14.98 20.50
C PRO A 252 -24.52 -15.95 21.29
N SER A 253 -24.19 -15.59 22.53
CA SER A 253 -23.52 -16.48 23.47
C SER A 253 -24.45 -17.62 23.92
N GLY A 254 -23.89 -18.77 24.28
CA GLY A 254 -24.67 -19.86 24.87
C GLY A 254 -25.33 -19.44 26.19
N VAL A 255 -26.53 -19.95 26.48
CA VAL A 255 -27.33 -19.56 27.66
C VAL A 255 -27.72 -20.81 28.46
N GLY A 256 -26.73 -21.50 29.01
CA GLY A 256 -26.94 -22.72 29.82
C GLY A 256 -25.64 -23.35 30.31
N ASN A 257 -25.71 -24.48 31.00
CA ASN A 257 -24.50 -25.20 31.43
C ASN A 257 -23.87 -25.92 30.23
N ALA A 258 -22.62 -25.57 29.90
CA ALA A 258 -21.84 -26.15 28.81
C ALA A 258 -22.40 -25.93 27.38
N GLU A 259 -23.29 -24.95 27.18
CA GLU A 259 -23.82 -24.62 25.86
C GLU A 259 -22.79 -23.87 25.00
N ALA A 260 -22.61 -24.30 23.76
CA ALA A 260 -21.71 -23.64 22.83
C ALA A 260 -22.26 -22.29 22.35
N GLY A 261 -21.38 -21.35 22.01
CA GLY A 261 -21.77 -20.11 21.36
C GLY A 261 -22.32 -20.33 19.94
N ALA A 262 -23.15 -19.42 19.45
CA ALA A 262 -23.73 -19.51 18.11
C ALA A 262 -22.72 -19.18 17.00
N VAL A 263 -23.03 -19.61 15.77
CA VAL A 263 -22.20 -19.36 14.58
C VAL A 263 -22.37 -17.91 14.11
N GLY A 264 -21.27 -17.24 13.75
CA GLY A 264 -21.28 -15.91 13.14
C GLY A 264 -22.01 -15.86 11.79
N TYR A 265 -22.57 -14.71 11.43
CA TYR A 265 -23.21 -14.53 10.11
C TYR A 265 -22.19 -14.36 8.99
N ALA A 266 -22.55 -14.69 7.76
CA ALA A 266 -21.64 -14.58 6.63
C ALA A 266 -21.44 -13.13 6.16
N GLY A 267 -20.26 -12.83 5.61
CA GLY A 267 -20.06 -11.58 4.86
C GLY A 267 -20.80 -11.60 3.51
N GLY A 268 -21.04 -10.42 2.94
CA GLY A 268 -21.71 -10.32 1.64
C GLY A 268 -20.82 -10.77 0.48
N ALA A 269 -21.41 -11.21 -0.64
CA ALA A 269 -20.62 -11.56 -1.84
C ALA A 269 -20.30 -10.31 -2.69
N GLY A 270 -19.06 -10.17 -3.13
CA GLY A 270 -18.63 -9.09 -4.01
C GLY A 270 -19.33 -9.12 -5.36
N GLY A 271 -19.50 -7.94 -5.94
CA GLY A 271 -20.16 -7.74 -7.23
C GLY A 271 -19.33 -8.26 -8.39
N ARG A 272 -19.94 -8.82 -9.43
CA ARG A 272 -19.20 -9.20 -10.63
C ARG A 272 -18.75 -7.97 -11.41
N GLY A 273 -17.58 -8.02 -12.00
CA GLY A 273 -17.12 -7.05 -12.98
C GLY A 273 -17.96 -7.06 -14.25
N GLY A 274 -18.15 -5.90 -14.84
CA GLY A 274 -18.87 -5.71 -16.09
C GLY A 274 -18.07 -6.22 -17.28
N ALA A 275 -18.73 -6.77 -18.29
CA ALA A 275 -18.03 -7.19 -19.51
C ALA A 275 -17.50 -5.96 -20.28
N GLY A 276 -16.34 -6.12 -20.91
CA GLY A 276 -15.83 -5.14 -21.85
C GLY A 276 -16.72 -5.03 -23.09
N GLY A 277 -16.84 -3.83 -23.63
CA GLY A 277 -17.60 -3.56 -24.83
C GLY A 277 -16.98 -4.23 -26.05
N ALA A 278 -17.80 -4.81 -26.92
CA ALA A 278 -17.33 -5.31 -28.20
C ALA A 278 -16.90 -4.16 -29.12
N SER A 279 -16.03 -4.44 -30.07
CA SER A 279 -15.79 -3.55 -31.20
C SER A 279 -16.24 -4.20 -32.51
N TRP A 280 -16.94 -3.43 -33.35
CA TRP A 280 -17.40 -3.87 -34.68
C TRP A 280 -16.50 -3.39 -35.82
N GLY A 281 -15.45 -2.63 -35.50
CA GLY A 281 -14.51 -2.10 -36.49
C GLY A 281 -13.63 -3.18 -37.12
N LEU A 282 -12.91 -2.82 -38.17
CA LEU A 282 -12.04 -3.73 -38.92
C LEU A 282 -10.73 -4.02 -38.18
N PHE A 283 -10.10 -2.99 -37.61
CA PHE A 283 -8.82 -3.05 -36.88
C PHE A 283 -8.93 -2.63 -35.41
N SER A 284 -10.11 -2.74 -34.82
CA SER A 284 -10.42 -2.16 -33.51
C SER A 284 -10.37 -3.19 -32.39
N VAL A 285 -9.96 -2.76 -31.20
CA VAL A 285 -9.84 -3.61 -30.00
C VAL A 285 -11.14 -3.64 -29.19
N GLY A 286 -11.46 -4.77 -28.59
CA GLY A 286 -12.53 -4.84 -27.60
C GLY A 286 -12.13 -4.11 -26.31
N GLY A 287 -13.12 -3.63 -25.55
CA GLY A 287 -12.88 -3.06 -24.23
C GLY A 287 -12.45 -4.14 -23.22
N ALA A 288 -11.70 -3.77 -22.20
CA ALA A 288 -11.35 -4.69 -21.12
C ALA A 288 -12.58 -5.01 -20.25
N GLY A 289 -12.64 -6.21 -19.69
CA GLY A 289 -13.60 -6.52 -18.62
C GLY A 289 -13.26 -5.75 -17.34
N GLY A 290 -14.27 -5.37 -16.57
CA GLY A 290 -14.09 -4.75 -15.26
C GLY A 290 -13.70 -5.78 -14.20
N ALA A 291 -12.99 -5.36 -13.16
CA ALA A 291 -12.67 -6.23 -12.03
C ALA A 291 -13.93 -6.65 -11.26
N GLY A 292 -13.93 -7.83 -10.64
CA GLY A 292 -14.90 -8.18 -9.61
C GLY A 292 -14.64 -7.39 -8.32
N GLY A 293 -15.69 -7.11 -7.54
CA GLY A 293 -15.59 -6.50 -6.22
C GLY A 293 -15.27 -7.53 -5.15
N ASP A 294 -14.76 -7.08 -4.02
CA ASP A 294 -14.31 -7.94 -2.92
C ASP A 294 -15.48 -8.48 -2.09
N GLY A 295 -15.32 -9.66 -1.51
CA GLY A 295 -16.27 -10.24 -0.56
C GLY A 295 -16.12 -9.64 0.84
N GLY A 296 -17.22 -9.53 1.57
CA GLY A 296 -17.25 -8.94 2.91
C GLY A 296 -16.78 -9.90 4.00
N LEU A 297 -16.40 -9.38 5.15
CA LEU A 297 -15.96 -10.15 6.31
C LEU A 297 -17.11 -10.91 6.98
N GLY A 298 -16.83 -12.14 7.42
CA GLY A 298 -17.75 -12.91 8.26
C GLY A 298 -17.82 -12.38 9.70
N GLY A 299 -18.99 -12.48 10.33
CA GLY A 299 -19.23 -12.06 11.72
C GLY A 299 -18.57 -12.98 12.75
N THR A 300 -18.41 -12.48 13.97
CA THR A 300 -17.75 -13.24 15.04
C THR A 300 -18.70 -14.27 15.65
N GLY A 301 -18.16 -15.43 16.00
CA GLY A 301 -18.89 -16.48 16.72
C GLY A 301 -19.20 -16.06 18.15
N GLY A 302 -20.31 -16.57 18.70
CA GLY A 302 -20.72 -16.27 20.06
C GLY A 302 -19.81 -16.91 21.10
N THR A 303 -19.73 -16.36 22.31
CA THR A 303 -18.95 -17.00 23.38
C THR A 303 -19.69 -18.23 23.93
N GLY A 304 -18.93 -19.23 24.36
CA GLY A 304 -19.49 -20.37 25.08
C GLY A 304 -20.04 -19.96 26.45
N ALA A 305 -21.02 -20.71 26.95
CA ALA A 305 -21.65 -20.44 28.23
C ALA A 305 -20.79 -20.86 29.42
N VAL A 306 -20.62 -19.99 30.42
CA VAL A 306 -19.86 -20.31 31.64
C VAL A 306 -20.60 -21.37 32.46
N SER A 307 -19.91 -22.45 32.83
CA SER A 307 -20.50 -23.50 33.66
C SER A 307 -20.63 -23.04 35.11
N THR A 308 -21.84 -23.07 35.66
CA THR A 308 -22.12 -22.72 37.07
C THR A 308 -22.19 -23.95 37.98
N SER A 309 -22.01 -25.15 37.41
CA SER A 309 -22.20 -26.44 38.08
C SER A 309 -20.87 -27.16 38.31
N TRP A 310 -20.74 -27.79 39.48
CA TRP A 310 -19.51 -28.43 39.95
C TRP A 310 -19.01 -29.52 39.00
N GLY A 311 -17.74 -29.43 38.60
CA GLY A 311 -17.06 -30.44 37.78
C GLY A 311 -17.49 -30.50 36.30
N LEU A 312 -18.38 -29.60 35.83
CA LEU A 312 -18.77 -29.53 34.41
C LEU A 312 -17.91 -28.51 33.66
N ALA A 313 -17.42 -28.91 32.48
CA ALA A 313 -16.69 -28.05 31.57
C ALA A 313 -17.56 -26.88 31.08
N GLY A 314 -16.93 -25.76 30.73
CA GLY A 314 -17.61 -24.62 30.11
C GLY A 314 -18.14 -24.95 28.70
N GLY A 315 -18.97 -24.07 28.14
CA GLY A 315 -19.39 -24.16 26.76
C GLY A 315 -18.24 -23.80 25.81
N ALA A 316 -18.13 -24.51 24.69
CA ALA A 316 -17.20 -24.14 23.62
C ALA A 316 -17.61 -22.80 22.97
N GLY A 317 -16.65 -22.05 22.44
CA GLY A 317 -16.96 -20.89 21.63
C GLY A 317 -17.66 -21.27 20.33
N GLY A 318 -18.54 -20.39 19.84
CA GLY A 318 -19.19 -20.54 18.53
C GLY A 318 -18.20 -20.32 17.39
N THR A 319 -18.44 -20.94 16.24
CA THR A 319 -17.57 -20.71 15.08
C THR A 319 -17.82 -19.34 14.48
N GLY A 320 -16.80 -18.72 13.90
CA GLY A 320 -17.00 -17.47 13.16
C GLY A 320 -17.89 -17.67 11.92
N GLY A 321 -18.38 -16.60 11.34
CA GLY A 321 -19.12 -16.61 10.08
C GLY A 321 -18.20 -16.82 8.89
N ALA A 322 -18.71 -17.36 7.79
CA ALA A 322 -17.93 -17.46 6.56
C ALA A 322 -17.71 -16.06 5.97
N GLY A 323 -16.53 -15.83 5.40
CA GLY A 323 -16.31 -14.64 4.58
C GLY A 323 -17.13 -14.72 3.29
N GLY A 324 -17.41 -13.55 2.72
CA GLY A 324 -18.08 -13.39 1.45
C GLY A 324 -17.23 -13.84 0.27
N ASN A 325 -17.86 -14.30 -0.80
CA ASN A 325 -17.12 -14.62 -2.02
C ASN A 325 -16.73 -13.35 -2.78
N GLY A 326 -15.52 -13.31 -3.32
CA GLY A 326 -15.15 -12.29 -4.29
C GLY A 326 -15.98 -12.39 -5.56
N GLY A 327 -16.24 -11.25 -6.18
CA GLY A 327 -16.93 -11.14 -7.45
C GLY A 327 -16.07 -11.66 -8.60
N LEU A 328 -16.68 -12.28 -9.61
CA LEU A 328 -15.93 -12.67 -10.82
C LEU A 328 -15.58 -11.44 -11.64
N GLY A 329 -14.40 -11.44 -12.24
CA GLY A 329 -14.01 -10.46 -13.25
C GLY A 329 -14.91 -10.53 -14.49
N GLY A 330 -15.09 -9.38 -15.13
CA GLY A 330 -15.85 -9.26 -16.35
C GLY A 330 -15.12 -9.90 -17.53
N ALA A 331 -15.87 -10.50 -18.46
CA ALA A 331 -15.27 -10.97 -19.71
C ALA A 331 -14.70 -9.79 -20.51
N GLY A 332 -13.59 -9.99 -21.20
CA GLY A 332 -13.08 -9.02 -22.16
C GLY A 332 -14.01 -8.87 -23.36
N GLY A 333 -14.01 -7.69 -23.96
CA GLY A 333 -14.79 -7.41 -25.17
C GLY A 333 -14.17 -8.07 -26.40
N SER A 334 -15.03 -8.54 -27.30
CA SER A 334 -14.60 -9.08 -28.59
C SER A 334 -14.00 -7.98 -29.47
N ALA A 335 -12.88 -8.29 -30.13
CA ALA A 335 -12.27 -7.39 -31.12
C ALA A 335 -12.97 -7.45 -32.48
N GLY A 336 -12.60 -6.52 -33.34
CA GLY A 336 -13.02 -6.43 -34.73
C GLY A 336 -12.58 -7.60 -35.62
N LEU A 337 -13.07 -7.62 -36.88
CA LEU A 337 -12.88 -8.73 -37.82
C LEU A 337 -11.41 -9.12 -38.07
N PHE A 338 -10.46 -8.17 -38.07
CA PHE A 338 -9.02 -8.44 -38.14
C PHE A 338 -8.28 -8.15 -36.81
N GLY A 339 -9.01 -8.07 -35.69
CA GLY A 339 -8.50 -7.67 -34.38
C GLY A 339 -7.91 -8.81 -33.54
N THR A 340 -7.49 -9.91 -34.15
CA THR A 340 -6.66 -10.95 -33.52
C THR A 340 -5.36 -11.08 -34.31
N GLY A 341 -4.55 -10.01 -34.39
CA GLY A 341 -3.25 -9.99 -35.09
C GLY A 341 -2.88 -8.71 -35.85
N PHE A 342 -1.57 -8.46 -35.91
CA PHE A 342 -0.78 -7.28 -36.33
C PHE A 342 -1.16 -5.87 -35.83
N LEU A 343 -2.42 -5.50 -35.57
CA LEU A 343 -2.74 -4.18 -34.96
C LEU A 343 -3.94 -4.15 -33.97
N GLY A 344 -4.59 -5.27 -33.67
CA GLY A 344 -5.65 -5.33 -32.65
C GLY A 344 -5.65 -6.65 -31.88
N THR A 345 -6.00 -6.59 -30.59
CA THR A 345 -6.22 -7.71 -29.67
C THR A 345 -7.65 -7.67 -29.11
N SER A 346 -8.22 -8.82 -28.73
CA SER A 346 -9.42 -8.87 -27.88
C SER A 346 -9.13 -8.18 -26.54
N GLY A 347 -10.16 -7.55 -25.96
CA GLY A 347 -10.03 -6.99 -24.61
C GLY A 347 -9.65 -8.08 -23.61
N HIS A 348 -8.81 -7.75 -22.64
CA HIS A 348 -8.46 -8.66 -21.57
C HIS A 348 -9.66 -8.86 -20.63
N GLY A 349 -9.78 -10.04 -20.03
CA GLY A 349 -10.73 -10.25 -18.93
C GLY A 349 -10.38 -9.39 -17.73
N GLY A 350 -11.39 -8.97 -16.98
CA GLY A 350 -11.19 -8.38 -15.67
C GLY A 350 -10.66 -9.41 -14.68
N VAL A 351 -9.95 -8.92 -13.66
CA VAL A 351 -9.51 -9.76 -12.54
C VAL A 351 -10.68 -10.09 -11.64
N ASP A 352 -10.68 -11.29 -11.05
CA ASP A 352 -11.64 -11.65 -10.00
C ASP A 352 -11.35 -10.81 -8.73
N GLY A 353 -12.40 -10.45 -7.98
CA GLY A 353 -12.29 -9.83 -6.67
C GLY A 353 -11.83 -10.83 -5.61
N LEU A 354 -11.25 -10.31 -4.54
CA LEU A 354 -10.75 -11.11 -3.43
C LEU A 354 -11.92 -11.63 -2.58
N GLY A 355 -11.79 -12.85 -2.04
CA GLY A 355 -12.73 -13.36 -1.06
C GLY A 355 -12.60 -12.62 0.27
N GLY A 356 -13.71 -12.38 0.94
CA GLY A 356 -13.74 -11.86 2.30
C GLY A 356 -13.19 -12.88 3.30
N ALA A 357 -12.54 -12.39 4.36
CA ALA A 357 -12.03 -13.26 5.40
C ALA A 357 -13.18 -13.82 6.28
N GLY A 358 -13.01 -15.05 6.74
CA GLY A 358 -13.91 -15.66 7.73
C GLY A 358 -13.87 -14.90 9.05
N GLY A 359 -15.00 -14.86 9.74
CA GLY A 359 -15.10 -14.27 11.07
C GLY A 359 -14.33 -15.06 12.12
N HIS A 360 -13.95 -14.37 13.19
CA HIS A 360 -13.26 -14.98 14.32
C HIS A 360 -14.21 -15.92 15.09
N GLY A 361 -13.70 -17.06 15.54
CA GLY A 361 -14.42 -17.92 16.48
C GLY A 361 -14.62 -17.21 17.83
N GLY A 362 -15.73 -17.51 18.51
CA GLY A 362 -16.01 -17.00 19.84
C GLY A 362 -15.11 -17.63 20.90
N ALA A 363 -14.94 -16.95 22.03
CA ALA A 363 -14.16 -17.48 23.15
C ALA A 363 -14.87 -18.66 23.84
N GLY A 364 -14.09 -19.67 24.26
CA GLY A 364 -14.58 -20.76 25.11
C GLY A 364 -14.81 -20.27 26.54
N ALA A 365 -15.71 -20.93 27.27
CA ALA A 365 -16.06 -20.52 28.63
C ALA A 365 -15.20 -21.21 29.70
N GLN A 366 -15.11 -20.57 30.86
CA GLN A 366 -14.51 -21.17 32.05
C GLN A 366 -15.33 -22.37 32.54
N GLY A 367 -14.64 -23.43 32.97
CA GLY A 367 -15.24 -24.59 33.63
C GLY A 367 -15.70 -24.26 35.06
N GLY A 368 -16.60 -25.09 35.60
CA GLY A 368 -17.09 -24.92 36.97
C GLY A 368 -16.01 -25.16 38.03
N ALA A 369 -16.18 -24.55 39.21
CA ALA A 369 -15.25 -24.70 40.34
C ALA A 369 -15.06 -26.17 40.77
N ALA A 370 -13.86 -26.51 41.23
CA ALA A 370 -13.50 -27.86 41.67
C ALA A 370 -12.76 -27.85 43.03
N THR A 371 -12.79 -28.98 43.74
CA THR A 371 -12.14 -29.15 45.06
C THR A 371 -10.61 -29.08 44.92
N ALA A 372 -9.94 -28.47 45.91
CA ALA A 372 -8.50 -28.22 45.92
C ALA A 372 -7.68 -29.45 45.47
N GLY A 373 -7.08 -29.36 44.27
CA GLY A 373 -6.20 -30.38 43.70
C GLY A 373 -6.51 -30.82 42.26
N PHE A 374 -7.71 -30.56 41.72
CA PHE A 374 -8.05 -30.89 40.33
C PHE A 374 -8.96 -29.81 39.71
N ASN A 375 -8.46 -29.00 38.76
CA ASN A 375 -9.32 -28.08 38.00
C ASN A 375 -10.08 -28.83 36.89
N ALA A 376 -11.37 -28.53 36.69
CA ALA A 376 -12.05 -28.89 35.44
C ALA A 376 -11.46 -28.03 34.31
N PRO A 377 -10.98 -28.62 33.20
CA PRO A 377 -10.36 -27.85 32.13
C PRO A 377 -11.37 -26.90 31.48
N GLY A 378 -10.93 -25.67 31.18
CA GLY A 378 -11.66 -24.79 30.28
C GLY A 378 -11.75 -25.43 28.89
N THR A 379 -12.84 -25.16 28.17
CA THR A 379 -13.02 -25.69 26.81
C THR A 379 -12.34 -24.80 25.78
N ALA A 380 -11.94 -25.40 24.65
CA ALA A 380 -11.35 -24.67 23.54
C ALA A 380 -12.26 -23.53 23.04
N GLY A 381 -11.64 -22.45 22.55
CA GLY A 381 -12.34 -21.43 21.77
C GLY A 381 -12.93 -22.00 20.48
N GLY A 382 -13.94 -21.32 19.93
CA GLY A 382 -14.52 -21.68 18.65
C GLY A 382 -13.50 -21.54 17.52
N THR A 383 -13.61 -22.39 16.50
CA THR A 383 -12.78 -22.31 15.30
C THR A 383 -13.31 -21.21 14.35
N GLY A 384 -12.42 -20.48 13.68
CA GLY A 384 -12.83 -19.63 12.54
C GLY A 384 -13.41 -20.50 11.41
N SER A 385 -14.44 -20.02 10.70
CA SER A 385 -15.02 -20.75 9.57
C SER A 385 -14.29 -20.43 8.27
N ALA A 386 -14.05 -21.46 7.44
CA ALA A 386 -13.48 -21.29 6.10
C ALA A 386 -14.48 -20.66 5.11
N ALA A 387 -13.99 -19.85 4.17
CA ALA A 387 -14.78 -19.33 3.05
C ALA A 387 -15.05 -20.41 1.98
N VAL A 388 -16.10 -20.23 1.17
CA VAL A 388 -16.54 -21.20 0.13
C VAL A 388 -16.42 -20.60 -1.29
N GLY A 389 -15.24 -20.69 -1.95
CA GLY A 389 -15.02 -20.18 -3.33
C GLY A 389 -13.63 -20.46 -3.94
N ARG A 390 -13.50 -20.36 -5.29
CA ARG A 390 -12.48 -21.02 -6.16
C ARG A 390 -11.00 -20.58 -6.08
N VAL A 391 -10.64 -19.59 -5.25
CA VAL A 391 -9.24 -19.35 -4.88
C VAL A 391 -9.23 -19.17 -3.35
N GLY A 392 -8.69 -20.17 -2.66
CA GLY A 392 -8.70 -20.21 -1.19
C GLY A 392 -7.70 -19.23 -0.60
N GLY A 393 -8.21 -18.21 0.09
CA GLY A 393 -7.44 -17.47 1.10
C GLY A 393 -7.29 -18.31 2.38
N ILE A 394 -6.16 -18.10 3.06
CA ILE A 394 -5.84 -18.69 4.37
C ILE A 394 -6.99 -18.51 5.38
N GLY A 395 -7.42 -19.62 5.99
CA GLY A 395 -8.42 -19.62 7.06
C GLY A 395 -7.98 -18.76 8.24
N GLY A 396 -8.93 -18.08 8.88
CA GLY A 396 -8.67 -17.23 10.05
C GLY A 396 -8.05 -18.04 11.20
N ILE A 397 -6.91 -17.56 11.68
CA ILE A 397 -6.21 -18.07 12.86
C ILE A 397 -7.07 -17.74 14.09
N GLY A 398 -7.48 -18.76 14.85
CA GLY A 398 -7.72 -18.57 16.28
C GLY A 398 -6.41 -18.06 16.90
N GLY A 399 -6.48 -17.03 17.74
CA GLY A 399 -5.34 -16.19 18.11
C GLY A 399 -4.04 -16.95 18.41
N THR A 400 -3.06 -16.75 17.53
CA THR A 400 -1.70 -16.21 17.74
C THR A 400 -1.24 -15.68 16.35
N GLY A 401 -0.49 -14.57 16.30
CA GLY A 401 -0.33 -13.72 15.09
C GLY A 401 0.26 -14.36 13.82
N GLY A 402 -0.12 -13.75 12.67
CA GLY A 402 0.64 -13.58 11.42
C GLY A 402 0.92 -14.79 10.51
N SER A 403 0.48 -14.71 9.24
CA SER A 403 1.36 -14.74 8.05
C SER A 403 0.59 -14.47 6.76
N GLY A 404 0.91 -13.35 6.10
CA GLY A 404 0.73 -13.15 4.66
C GLY A 404 2.01 -13.55 3.91
N GLY A 405 1.87 -13.92 2.64
CA GLY A 405 2.97 -14.28 1.73
C GLY A 405 3.30 -15.78 1.73
N THR A 406 3.44 -16.37 0.54
CA THR A 406 4.03 -17.71 0.41
C THR A 406 5.53 -17.59 0.61
N VAL A 407 6.02 -18.13 1.73
CA VAL A 407 7.45 -18.15 2.05
C VAL A 407 8.05 -19.44 1.52
N THR A 408 9.01 -19.30 0.60
CA THR A 408 9.76 -20.44 0.05
C THR A 408 11.13 -20.50 0.72
N THR A 409 11.49 -21.65 1.27
CA THR A 409 12.82 -21.84 1.89
C THR A 409 13.85 -22.22 0.81
N LEU A 410 14.89 -21.40 0.71
CA LEU A 410 16.07 -21.63 -0.12
C LEU A 410 17.25 -22.18 0.70
N SER A 411 18.14 -22.93 0.06
CA SER A 411 19.41 -23.34 0.67
C SER A 411 20.35 -22.14 0.85
N GLY A 412 20.58 -21.70 2.09
CA GLY A 412 21.40 -20.53 2.40
C GLY A 412 22.90 -20.82 2.60
N GLY A 413 23.26 -22.09 2.78
CA GLY A 413 24.60 -22.51 3.19
C GLY A 413 24.69 -22.75 4.71
N SER A 414 25.91 -22.70 5.25
CA SER A 414 26.18 -22.89 6.69
C SER A 414 26.35 -21.52 7.37
N THR A 415 25.38 -21.11 8.19
CA THR A 415 25.33 -19.81 8.90
C THR A 415 25.35 -18.57 7.99
N PRO A 416 24.27 -18.35 7.21
CA PRO A 416 24.16 -17.20 6.33
C PRO A 416 23.97 -15.91 7.13
N TYR A 417 24.61 -14.81 6.72
CA TYR A 417 24.52 -13.53 7.40
C TYR A 417 24.02 -12.40 6.49
N GLY A 418 24.85 -11.92 5.57
CA GLY A 418 24.49 -10.90 4.60
C GLY A 418 23.91 -11.52 3.33
N VAL A 419 23.03 -10.78 2.66
CA VAL A 419 22.51 -11.15 1.33
C VAL A 419 22.45 -9.90 0.47
N ALA A 420 22.82 -10.05 -0.81
CA ALA A 420 22.62 -9.03 -1.83
C ALA A 420 22.09 -9.69 -3.11
N VAL A 421 21.34 -8.92 -3.90
CA VAL A 421 20.82 -9.34 -5.21
C VAL A 421 21.68 -8.71 -6.29
N GLY A 422 22.23 -9.53 -7.18
CA GLY A 422 22.97 -9.06 -8.35
C GLY A 422 22.04 -8.53 -9.45
N PRO A 423 22.54 -7.68 -10.37
CA PRO A 423 21.79 -7.25 -11.55
C PRO A 423 21.33 -8.40 -12.47
N ASP A 424 21.99 -9.56 -12.36
CA ASP A 424 21.67 -10.81 -13.03
C ASP A 424 20.56 -11.63 -12.35
N GLY A 425 20.07 -11.16 -11.19
CA GLY A 425 19.04 -11.81 -10.39
C GLY A 425 19.55 -12.92 -9.47
N TYR A 426 20.87 -13.17 -9.39
CA TYR A 426 21.43 -14.13 -8.44
C TYR A 426 21.56 -13.52 -7.05
N LEU A 427 21.49 -14.37 -6.02
CA LEU A 427 21.74 -13.97 -4.65
C LEU A 427 23.18 -14.28 -4.26
N TYR A 428 23.84 -13.34 -3.60
CA TYR A 428 25.15 -13.52 -2.99
C TYR A 428 24.98 -13.53 -1.48
N VAL A 429 25.24 -14.67 -0.85
CA VAL A 429 25.00 -14.88 0.59
C VAL A 429 26.30 -15.21 1.31
N THR A 430 26.69 -14.39 2.28
CA THR A 430 27.89 -14.62 3.09
C THR A 430 27.62 -15.69 4.14
N ASN A 431 28.56 -16.62 4.30
CA ASN A 431 28.49 -17.71 5.26
C ASN A 431 29.67 -17.62 6.23
N ILE A 432 29.40 -17.18 7.46
CA ILE A 432 30.42 -16.77 8.43
C ILE A 432 31.35 -17.94 8.80
N ASN A 433 30.80 -19.12 9.08
CA ASN A 433 31.60 -20.24 9.58
C ASN A 433 32.37 -21.00 8.50
N THR A 434 32.08 -20.75 7.23
CA THR A 434 32.74 -21.44 6.10
C THR A 434 33.59 -20.51 5.26
N ASP A 435 33.79 -19.27 5.70
CA ASP A 435 34.61 -18.25 5.04
C ASP A 435 34.31 -18.16 3.54
N SER A 436 33.01 -18.14 3.20
CA SER A 436 32.56 -18.26 1.81
C SER A 436 31.32 -17.43 1.48
N VAL A 437 31.12 -17.20 0.19
CA VAL A 437 29.89 -16.66 -0.39
C VAL A 437 29.21 -17.74 -1.21
N ALA A 438 27.95 -18.04 -0.90
CA ALA A 438 27.10 -18.88 -1.73
C ALA A 438 26.42 -18.00 -2.79
N VAL A 439 26.53 -18.41 -4.05
CA VAL A 439 25.81 -17.81 -5.18
C VAL A 439 24.59 -18.68 -5.46
N ILE A 440 23.39 -18.13 -5.28
CA ILE A 440 22.12 -18.87 -5.33
C ILE A 440 21.30 -18.35 -6.50
N ASN A 441 20.79 -19.27 -7.31
CA ASN A 441 19.74 -18.95 -8.28
C ASN A 441 18.38 -19.02 -7.57
N PRO A 442 17.66 -17.90 -7.39
CA PRO A 442 16.41 -17.90 -6.64
C PRO A 442 15.27 -18.59 -7.41
N VAL A 443 15.35 -18.69 -8.73
CA VAL A 443 14.32 -19.34 -9.57
C VAL A 443 14.40 -20.87 -9.47
N THR A 444 15.61 -21.43 -9.49
CA THR A 444 15.81 -22.89 -9.39
C THR A 444 16.05 -23.39 -7.97
N ASN A 445 16.24 -22.47 -7.01
CA ASN A 445 16.59 -22.78 -5.62
C ASN A 445 17.85 -23.65 -5.51
N THR A 446 18.91 -23.28 -6.22
CA THR A 446 20.18 -24.03 -6.23
C THR A 446 21.36 -23.11 -5.98
N ILE A 447 22.30 -23.56 -5.14
CA ILE A 447 23.63 -22.96 -5.04
C ILE A 447 24.39 -23.32 -6.31
N VAL A 448 24.72 -22.30 -7.12
CA VAL A 448 25.45 -22.46 -8.39
C VAL A 448 26.95 -22.34 -8.21
N ALA A 449 27.40 -21.64 -7.16
CA ALA A 449 28.80 -21.55 -6.78
C ALA A 449 28.96 -21.32 -5.27
N THR A 450 30.08 -21.79 -4.71
CA THR A 450 30.53 -21.45 -3.36
C THR A 450 31.94 -20.90 -3.48
N ILE A 451 32.10 -19.61 -3.18
CA ILE A 451 33.32 -18.84 -3.41
C ILE A 451 34.01 -18.62 -2.07
N ALA A 452 35.25 -19.07 -1.94
CA ALA A 452 36.04 -18.80 -0.73
C ALA A 452 36.44 -17.32 -0.68
N VAL A 453 36.29 -16.69 0.48
CA VAL A 453 36.66 -15.30 0.75
C VAL A 453 37.53 -15.22 2.01
N GLY A 454 37.69 -14.05 2.62
CA GLY A 454 38.44 -13.90 3.85
C GLY A 454 37.65 -14.40 5.07
N ASP A 455 38.31 -14.41 6.22
CA ASP A 455 37.79 -14.98 7.47
C ASP A 455 36.58 -14.17 7.97
N GLN A 456 35.52 -14.91 8.32
CA GLN A 456 34.26 -14.42 8.87
C GLN A 456 33.64 -13.33 7.98
N PRO A 457 33.09 -13.68 6.81
CA PRO A 457 32.43 -12.72 5.93
C PRO A 457 31.07 -12.27 6.48
N TYR A 458 30.83 -10.97 6.58
CA TYR A 458 29.59 -10.38 7.14
C TYR A 458 28.75 -9.69 6.06
N GLY A 459 29.08 -8.45 5.73
CA GLY A 459 28.35 -7.63 4.78
C GLY A 459 28.68 -7.98 3.34
N VAL A 460 27.70 -7.80 2.46
CA VAL A 460 27.84 -7.99 1.02
C VAL A 460 27.05 -6.91 0.29
N ALA A 461 27.64 -6.33 -0.75
CA ALA A 461 26.98 -5.38 -1.64
C ALA A 461 27.42 -5.61 -3.08
N VAL A 462 26.56 -5.28 -4.03
CA VAL A 462 26.83 -5.41 -5.47
C VAL A 462 26.83 -4.03 -6.10
N ASN A 463 27.87 -3.69 -6.86
CA ASN A 463 27.92 -2.43 -7.58
C ASN A 463 27.04 -2.47 -8.85
N PRO A 464 26.69 -1.32 -9.45
CA PRO A 464 25.94 -1.30 -10.71
C PRO A 464 26.60 -2.03 -11.89
N GLY A 465 27.92 -2.23 -11.83
CA GLY A 465 28.70 -3.01 -12.81
C GLY A 465 28.60 -4.53 -12.63
N GLY A 466 28.08 -5.00 -11.49
CA GLY A 466 27.94 -6.41 -11.12
C GLY A 466 28.98 -6.95 -10.14
N ASP A 467 30.09 -6.25 -9.90
CA ASP A 467 31.11 -6.71 -8.94
C ASP A 467 30.55 -6.76 -7.53
N VAL A 468 30.90 -7.82 -6.79
CA VAL A 468 30.39 -8.09 -5.45
C VAL A 468 31.48 -7.84 -4.42
N TYR A 469 31.20 -6.98 -3.45
CA TYR A 469 32.12 -6.59 -2.39
C TYR A 469 31.69 -7.22 -1.08
N VAL A 470 32.61 -7.91 -0.41
CA VAL A 470 32.34 -8.71 0.80
C VAL A 470 33.28 -8.28 1.91
N THR A 471 32.73 -7.89 3.06
CA THR A 471 33.53 -7.53 4.25
C THR A 471 33.93 -8.79 5.03
N ASN A 472 35.22 -8.93 5.29
CA ASN A 472 35.79 -10.05 6.05
C ASN A 472 36.16 -9.56 7.45
N TRP A 473 35.25 -9.77 8.41
CA TRP A 473 35.34 -9.20 9.75
C TRP A 473 36.58 -9.69 10.51
N GLY A 474 36.93 -10.97 10.35
CA GLY A 474 38.08 -11.60 10.99
C GLY A 474 39.41 -11.19 10.36
N SER A 475 39.45 -11.06 9.03
CA SER A 475 40.68 -10.69 8.30
C SER A 475 40.95 -9.18 8.25
N GLY A 476 39.96 -8.33 8.48
CA GLY A 476 40.13 -6.87 8.35
C GLY A 476 40.22 -6.36 6.90
N THR A 477 39.61 -7.11 5.98
CA THR A 477 39.71 -6.86 4.53
C THR A 477 38.36 -6.87 3.84
N VAL A 478 38.33 -6.42 2.58
CA VAL A 478 37.22 -6.62 1.64
C VAL A 478 37.68 -7.53 0.50
N SER A 479 36.90 -8.56 0.19
CA SER A 479 37.06 -9.38 -1.02
C SER A 479 36.18 -8.83 -2.13
N VAL A 480 36.70 -8.78 -3.35
CA VAL A 480 35.95 -8.41 -4.55
C VAL A 480 35.73 -9.66 -5.39
N ILE A 481 34.50 -9.93 -5.80
CA ILE A 481 34.14 -11.10 -6.59
C ILE A 481 33.61 -10.65 -7.94
N ASP A 482 34.15 -11.23 -9.01
CA ASP A 482 33.60 -11.11 -10.35
C ASP A 482 32.42 -12.11 -10.49
N PRO A 483 31.18 -11.62 -10.70
CA PRO A 483 29.99 -12.47 -10.78
C PRO A 483 29.99 -13.37 -12.02
N THR A 484 30.72 -12.98 -13.08
CA THR A 484 30.74 -13.72 -14.35
C THR A 484 31.60 -14.97 -14.25
N THR A 485 32.70 -14.88 -13.51
CA THR A 485 33.63 -15.99 -13.29
C THR A 485 33.41 -16.72 -11.96
N ASN A 486 32.67 -16.11 -11.03
CA ASN A 486 32.49 -16.59 -9.65
C ASN A 486 33.84 -16.78 -8.94
N THR A 487 34.76 -15.83 -9.12
CA THR A 487 36.09 -15.86 -8.50
C THR A 487 36.43 -14.54 -7.82
N VAL A 488 37.31 -14.59 -6.81
CA VAL A 488 37.83 -13.40 -6.15
C VAL A 488 38.83 -12.70 -7.07
N THR A 489 38.62 -11.41 -7.31
CA THR A 489 39.45 -10.56 -8.15
C THR A 489 40.62 -10.01 -7.33
N GLY A 490 41.84 -10.43 -7.68
CA GLY A 490 43.06 -9.91 -7.08
C GLY A 490 43.23 -10.27 -5.59
N SER A 491 44.00 -9.45 -4.88
CA SER A 491 44.19 -9.58 -3.43
C SER A 491 43.10 -8.84 -2.67
N SER A 492 42.72 -9.35 -1.50
CA SER A 492 41.76 -8.66 -0.62
C SER A 492 42.26 -7.28 -0.20
N ILE A 493 41.36 -6.30 -0.14
CA ILE A 493 41.63 -4.89 0.14
C ILE A 493 41.67 -4.67 1.65
N PRO A 494 42.80 -4.24 2.25
CA PRO A 494 42.85 -3.92 3.68
C PRO A 494 42.02 -2.68 3.99
N VAL A 495 41.10 -2.78 4.95
CA VAL A 495 40.17 -1.68 5.30
C VAL A 495 40.16 -1.33 6.79
N GLY A 496 40.80 -2.13 7.65
CA GLY A 496 40.86 -1.85 9.08
C GLY A 496 40.41 -3.04 9.91
N THR A 497 40.14 -2.81 11.19
CA THR A 497 39.69 -3.86 12.11
C THR A 497 38.17 -4.00 12.08
N ASN A 498 37.71 -5.25 11.99
CA ASN A 498 36.31 -5.62 12.10
C ASN A 498 35.38 -4.86 11.12
N PRO A 499 35.63 -4.95 9.79
CA PRO A 499 34.70 -4.42 8.80
C PRO A 499 33.37 -5.18 8.87
N LEU A 500 32.25 -4.46 8.78
CA LEU A 500 30.91 -5.04 8.93
C LEU A 500 29.97 -4.63 7.79
N GLY A 501 29.42 -3.42 7.81
CA GLY A 501 28.59 -2.90 6.72
C GLY A 501 29.38 -2.51 5.49
N VAL A 502 28.78 -2.73 4.32
CA VAL A 502 29.28 -2.28 3.01
C VAL A 502 28.11 -1.76 2.18
N ALA A 503 28.30 -0.63 1.51
CA ALA A 503 27.32 -0.07 0.58
C ALA A 503 28.03 0.52 -0.63
N VAL A 504 27.34 0.54 -1.76
CA VAL A 504 27.86 1.12 -3.01
C VAL A 504 26.99 2.29 -3.41
N ASN A 505 27.61 3.45 -3.65
CA ASN A 505 26.88 4.62 -4.14
C ASN A 505 26.49 4.45 -5.62
N PRO A 506 25.54 5.26 -6.15
CA PRO A 506 25.18 5.21 -7.58
C PRO A 506 26.35 5.51 -8.54
N GLY A 507 27.41 6.18 -8.07
CA GLY A 507 28.64 6.45 -8.83
C GLY A 507 29.61 5.27 -8.89
N GLY A 508 29.40 4.23 -8.06
CA GLY A 508 30.22 3.03 -7.95
C GLY A 508 31.16 2.98 -6.74
N ASP A 509 31.39 4.09 -6.02
CA ASP A 509 32.27 4.08 -4.85
C ASP A 509 31.70 3.21 -3.73
N VAL A 510 32.58 2.45 -3.08
CA VAL A 510 32.20 1.48 -2.05
C VAL A 510 32.60 2.01 -0.68
N TYR A 511 31.63 2.10 0.23
CA TYR A 511 31.84 2.57 1.61
C TYR A 511 31.77 1.40 2.58
N VAL A 512 32.73 1.32 3.49
CA VAL A 512 32.90 0.21 4.43
C VAL A 512 33.01 0.74 5.85
N THR A 513 32.14 0.28 6.73
CA THR A 513 32.21 0.58 8.17
C THR A 513 33.17 -0.37 8.85
N ASN A 514 34.10 0.18 9.64
CA ASN A 514 35.05 -0.60 10.44
C ASN A 514 34.70 -0.41 11.91
N VAL A 515 33.93 -1.34 12.47
CA VAL A 515 33.40 -1.26 13.85
C VAL A 515 34.54 -1.13 14.84
N GLY A 516 35.53 -2.04 14.75
CA GLY A 516 36.64 -2.10 15.69
C GLY A 516 37.63 -0.94 15.55
N SER A 517 37.59 -0.23 14.42
CA SER A 517 38.43 0.94 14.17
C SER A 517 37.72 2.28 14.38
N GLY A 518 36.38 2.31 14.45
CA GLY A 518 35.61 3.54 14.65
C GLY A 518 35.58 4.49 13.45
N TYR A 519 35.79 4.00 12.22
CA TYR A 519 35.77 4.84 11.02
C TYR A 519 35.13 4.15 9.82
N VAL A 520 34.83 4.95 8.81
CA VAL A 520 34.39 4.50 7.47
C VAL A 520 35.52 4.75 6.48
N LEU A 521 35.71 3.82 5.54
CA LEU A 521 36.58 4.00 4.38
C LEU A 521 35.79 3.94 3.09
N ALA A 522 36.26 4.69 2.10
CA ALA A 522 35.81 4.61 0.72
C ALA A 522 36.82 3.82 -0.11
N ILE A 523 36.34 3.04 -1.07
CA ILE A 523 37.12 2.27 -2.03
C ILE A 523 36.67 2.68 -3.44
N ASP A 524 37.63 2.99 -4.29
CA ASP A 524 37.40 3.19 -5.71
C ASP A 524 37.27 1.82 -6.40
N PRO A 525 36.11 1.50 -6.99
CA PRO A 525 35.85 0.20 -7.60
C PRO A 525 36.69 -0.05 -8.85
N SER A 526 37.15 1.01 -9.54
CA SER A 526 37.91 0.88 -10.79
C SER A 526 39.35 0.44 -10.55
N THR A 527 39.88 0.77 -9.38
CA THR A 527 41.25 0.45 -8.97
C THR A 527 41.32 -0.58 -7.84
N ASN A 528 40.21 -0.85 -7.16
CA ASN A 528 40.14 -1.66 -5.94
C ASN A 528 41.12 -1.17 -4.86
N THR A 529 41.18 0.15 -4.69
CA THR A 529 42.04 0.80 -3.69
C THR A 529 41.25 1.73 -2.78
N VAL A 530 41.69 1.84 -1.52
CA VAL A 530 41.12 2.77 -0.55
C VAL A 530 41.39 4.21 -1.00
N THR A 531 40.35 5.03 -1.04
CA THR A 531 40.41 6.45 -1.38
C THR A 531 40.28 7.33 -0.15
N GLY A 532 41.09 8.39 -0.08
CA GLY A 532 41.01 9.38 0.99
C GLY A 532 41.59 8.90 2.33
N SER A 533 41.30 9.65 3.39
CA SER A 533 41.66 9.30 4.76
C SER A 533 40.46 8.70 5.50
N PRO A 534 40.67 7.86 6.53
CA PRO A 534 39.59 7.33 7.35
C PRO A 534 38.66 8.41 7.90
N THR A 535 37.36 8.28 7.62
CA THR A 535 36.34 9.19 8.14
C THR A 535 35.89 8.69 9.50
N VAL A 536 36.36 9.34 10.57
CA VAL A 536 36.01 8.96 11.95
C VAL A 536 34.53 9.20 12.20
N VAL A 537 33.84 8.15 12.69
CA VAL A 537 32.43 8.19 13.09
C VAL A 537 32.35 7.80 14.57
N LEU A 538 31.65 8.58 15.37
CA LEU A 538 31.56 8.34 16.81
C LEU A 538 30.62 7.16 17.10
N GLY A 539 31.06 6.18 17.88
CA GLY A 539 30.20 5.17 18.52
C GLY A 539 29.90 3.93 17.70
N ASP A 540 30.94 3.22 17.27
CA ASP A 540 30.88 1.90 16.60
C ASP A 540 30.04 1.91 15.32
N PRO A 541 30.63 2.31 14.17
CA PRO A 541 29.91 2.35 12.91
C PRO A 541 29.49 0.95 12.47
N TYR A 542 28.19 0.72 12.27
CA TYR A 542 27.60 -0.60 12.06
C TYR A 542 27.06 -0.81 10.64
N GLY A 543 25.87 -0.29 10.33
CA GLY A 543 25.29 -0.28 9.00
C GLY A 543 25.69 0.98 8.23
N VAL A 544 25.72 0.86 6.90
CA VAL A 544 25.94 1.96 5.97
C VAL A 544 24.98 1.87 4.79
N ALA A 545 24.47 3.01 4.34
CA ALA A 545 23.66 3.11 3.13
C ALA A 545 23.91 4.45 2.43
N THR A 546 23.64 4.51 1.13
CA THR A 546 23.87 5.70 0.30
C THR A 546 22.59 6.13 -0.40
N ASN A 547 22.37 7.43 -0.53
CA ASN A 547 21.23 7.94 -1.30
C ASN A 547 21.59 8.22 -2.78
N GLY A 548 20.57 8.52 -3.59
CA GLY A 548 20.73 8.88 -5.00
C GLY A 548 21.59 10.13 -5.27
N GLY A 549 21.74 11.01 -4.27
CA GLY A 549 22.60 12.19 -4.31
C GLY A 549 24.04 11.96 -3.86
N GLY A 550 24.38 10.73 -3.44
CA GLY A 550 25.72 10.33 -3.01
C GLY A 550 26.00 10.44 -1.50
N ASN A 551 25.11 11.04 -0.70
CA ASN A 551 25.32 11.11 0.75
C ASN A 551 25.34 9.71 1.37
N VAL A 552 26.26 9.51 2.31
CA VAL A 552 26.47 8.24 2.99
C VAL A 552 25.95 8.35 4.43
N TYR A 553 25.05 7.47 4.82
CA TYR A 553 24.46 7.42 6.15
C TYR A 553 25.01 6.22 6.90
N VAL A 554 25.50 6.44 8.13
CA VAL A 554 26.17 5.42 8.94
C VAL A 554 25.55 5.38 10.32
N THR A 555 25.05 4.22 10.73
CA THR A 555 24.53 4.02 12.09
C THR A 555 25.68 3.83 13.07
N SER A 556 25.57 4.43 14.24
CA SER A 556 26.48 4.30 15.36
C SER A 556 25.80 3.55 16.50
N ASN A 557 26.12 2.26 16.65
CA ASN A 557 25.45 1.35 17.58
C ASN A 557 25.55 1.80 19.04
N ALA A 558 26.73 2.24 19.47
CA ALA A 558 27.01 2.55 20.87
C ALA A 558 26.46 3.93 21.30
N ASN A 559 26.12 4.77 20.33
CA ASN A 559 25.71 6.16 20.56
C ASN A 559 24.27 6.45 20.12
N ASP A 560 23.51 5.44 19.68
CA ASP A 560 22.12 5.59 19.24
C ASP A 560 21.91 6.72 18.20
N THR A 561 22.83 6.82 17.24
CA THR A 561 22.84 7.91 16.25
C THR A 561 23.10 7.45 14.82
N VAL A 562 22.81 8.33 13.87
CA VAL A 562 23.22 8.23 12.46
C VAL A 562 24.08 9.42 12.10
N SER A 563 25.24 9.16 11.51
CA SER A 563 26.12 10.19 10.96
C SER A 563 25.95 10.25 9.43
N VAL A 564 26.02 11.46 8.88
CA VAL A 564 25.93 11.71 7.43
C VAL A 564 27.31 12.11 6.93
N ILE A 565 27.85 11.44 5.92
CA ILE A 565 29.15 11.73 5.33
C ILE A 565 28.92 12.29 3.92
N ASP A 566 29.58 13.40 3.62
CA ASP A 566 29.65 13.95 2.27
C ASP A 566 30.66 13.15 1.43
N PRO A 567 30.24 12.52 0.32
CA PRO A 567 31.11 11.69 -0.51
C PRO A 567 32.21 12.50 -1.21
N ALA A 568 32.00 13.80 -1.47
CA ALA A 568 32.97 14.63 -2.17
C ALA A 568 34.18 14.98 -1.29
N THR A 569 33.96 15.09 0.02
CA THR A 569 35.00 15.47 0.98
C THR A 569 35.42 14.33 1.90
N ASN A 570 34.64 13.24 1.97
CA ASN A 570 34.79 12.16 2.94
C ASN A 570 34.80 12.65 4.39
N THR A 571 33.93 13.61 4.71
CA THR A 571 33.79 14.17 6.07
C THR A 571 32.37 14.07 6.59
N VAL A 572 32.22 13.85 7.90
CA VAL A 572 30.91 13.92 8.56
C VAL A 572 30.34 15.34 8.45
N THR A 573 29.07 15.43 8.09
CA THR A 573 28.30 16.65 7.93
C THR A 573 27.26 16.79 9.04
N GLY A 574 27.14 18.00 9.58
CA GLY A 574 26.18 18.30 10.64
C GLY A 574 26.48 17.58 11.96
N SER A 575 25.50 17.62 12.87
CA SER A 575 25.53 16.84 14.11
C SER A 575 24.93 15.45 13.88
N PRO A 576 25.39 14.41 14.60
CA PRO A 576 24.77 13.09 14.52
C PRO A 576 23.27 13.15 14.83
N ILE A 577 22.49 12.42 14.04
CA ILE A 577 21.02 12.34 14.13
C ILE A 577 20.67 11.30 15.18
N SER A 578 20.02 11.67 16.28
CA SER A 578 19.58 10.71 17.30
C SER A 578 18.45 9.82 16.78
N VAL A 579 18.56 8.51 17.02
CA VAL A 579 17.58 7.48 16.64
C VAL A 579 17.23 6.62 17.85
N GLY A 580 16.54 5.49 17.64
CA GLY A 580 16.26 4.53 18.71
C GLY A 580 17.52 3.77 19.17
N GLY A 581 17.37 3.00 20.24
CA GLY A 581 18.46 2.26 20.88
C GLY A 581 19.05 1.14 20.03
N ASN A 582 20.37 0.98 20.09
CA ASN A 582 21.15 -0.05 19.37
C ASN A 582 20.84 -0.09 17.87
N PRO A 583 21.08 1.00 17.11
CA PRO A 583 20.84 1.03 15.67
C PRO A 583 21.78 0.07 14.95
N ARG A 584 21.23 -0.68 13.97
CA ARG A 584 21.94 -1.70 13.20
C ARG A 584 21.82 -1.46 11.70
N GLY A 585 20.86 -2.11 11.04
CA GLY A 585 20.63 -1.98 9.62
C GLY A 585 20.12 -0.59 9.26
N ILE A 586 20.53 -0.11 8.10
CA ILE A 586 20.10 1.16 7.52
C ILE A 586 19.87 0.99 6.03
N ALA A 587 18.81 1.62 5.50
CA ALA A 587 18.50 1.63 4.08
C ALA A 587 17.89 2.95 3.66
N VAL A 588 18.08 3.33 2.39
CA VAL A 588 17.50 4.53 1.81
C VAL A 588 16.45 4.14 0.78
N GLY A 589 15.26 4.74 0.87
CA GLY A 589 14.17 4.53 -0.08
C GLY A 589 14.28 5.43 -1.32
N PRO A 590 13.43 5.19 -2.36
CA PRO A 590 13.48 5.93 -3.62
C PRO A 590 13.15 7.43 -3.48
N GLY A 591 12.38 7.80 -2.45
CA GLY A 591 12.11 9.20 -2.09
C GLY A 591 13.22 9.88 -1.27
N GLY A 592 14.31 9.17 -0.95
CA GLY A 592 15.43 9.66 -0.14
C GLY A 592 15.28 9.44 1.37
N ASN A 593 14.09 9.09 1.86
CA ASN A 593 13.88 8.76 3.28
C ASN A 593 14.81 7.63 3.72
N VAL A 594 15.39 7.78 4.91
CA VAL A 594 16.34 6.83 5.48
C VAL A 594 15.65 6.06 6.61
N TYR A 595 15.74 4.74 6.58
CA TYR A 595 15.11 3.83 7.52
C TYR A 595 16.18 3.14 8.35
N VAL A 596 16.08 3.20 9.67
CA VAL A 596 17.06 2.63 10.60
C VAL A 596 16.41 1.64 11.53
N ALA A 597 16.89 0.40 11.52
CA ALA A 597 16.46 -0.65 12.44
C ALA A 597 17.14 -0.46 13.80
N ASN A 598 16.35 -0.23 14.85
CA ASN A 598 16.81 0.01 16.22
C ASN A 598 16.58 -1.22 17.07
N ALA A 599 17.58 -2.09 17.17
CA ALA A 599 17.45 -3.41 17.78
C ALA A 599 17.14 -3.38 19.28
N GLY A 600 17.52 -2.31 19.98
CA GLY A 600 17.30 -2.17 21.42
C GLY A 600 15.99 -1.45 21.77
N SER A 601 15.24 -1.01 20.77
CA SER A 601 13.99 -0.27 20.95
C SER A 601 12.84 -0.83 20.13
N ASP A 602 13.03 -1.98 19.47
CA ASP A 602 12.00 -2.67 18.67
C ASP A 602 11.27 -1.76 17.67
N THR A 603 12.02 -0.83 17.08
CA THR A 603 11.47 0.21 16.18
C THR A 603 12.31 0.39 14.94
N VAL A 604 11.70 0.97 13.90
CA VAL A 604 12.39 1.59 12.79
C VAL A 604 12.24 3.10 12.86
N SER A 605 13.36 3.83 12.91
CA SER A 605 13.37 5.29 12.77
C SER A 605 13.34 5.69 11.29
N VAL A 606 12.47 6.62 10.93
CA VAL A 606 12.36 7.21 9.58
C VAL A 606 12.95 8.60 9.62
N ILE A 607 14.00 8.85 8.86
CA ILE A 607 14.72 10.13 8.80
C ILE A 607 14.41 10.81 7.46
N ASP A 608 14.03 12.08 7.53
CA ASP A 608 13.95 12.95 6.35
C ASP A 608 15.36 13.43 5.99
N PRO A 609 15.88 13.11 4.79
CA PRO A 609 17.24 13.45 4.38
C PRO A 609 17.46 14.94 4.13
N THR A 610 16.39 15.73 3.98
CA THR A 610 16.48 17.17 3.72
C THR A 610 16.68 17.96 4.99
N THR A 611 16.01 17.54 6.07
CA THR A 611 16.09 18.16 7.39
C THR A 611 17.07 17.45 8.33
N ASN A 612 17.49 16.22 8.01
CA ASN A 612 18.27 15.34 8.87
C ASN A 612 17.62 15.14 10.25
N THR A 613 16.30 14.95 10.26
CA THR A 613 15.52 14.73 11.49
C THR A 613 14.68 13.46 11.41
N VAL A 614 14.48 12.80 12.55
CA VAL A 614 13.57 11.65 12.67
C VAL A 614 12.13 12.16 12.61
N THR A 615 11.37 11.67 11.63
CA THR A 615 9.97 12.02 11.40
C THR A 615 8.99 11.00 11.97
N SER A 616 9.43 9.76 12.18
CA SER A 616 8.59 8.68 12.71
C SER A 616 9.45 7.59 13.36
N ASN A 617 8.89 6.94 14.38
CA ASN A 617 9.40 5.70 14.96
C ASN A 617 8.31 4.65 14.84
N VAL A 618 8.52 3.68 13.94
CA VAL A 618 7.56 2.64 13.62
C VAL A 618 7.84 1.42 14.48
N ALA A 619 6.90 1.01 15.32
CA ALA A 619 7.03 -0.23 16.09
C ALA A 619 7.03 -1.45 15.16
N VAL A 620 7.98 -2.36 15.34
CA VAL A 620 8.13 -3.60 14.57
C VAL A 620 8.25 -4.80 15.52
N GLY A 621 8.80 -5.93 15.06
CA GLY A 621 9.06 -7.08 15.93
C GLY A 621 10.31 -6.89 16.78
N ASP A 622 10.60 -7.88 17.63
CA ASP A 622 11.72 -7.88 18.58
C ASP A 622 13.09 -7.95 17.88
N ALA A 623 14.00 -7.08 18.34
CA ALA A 623 15.37 -6.96 17.87
C ALA A 623 15.49 -6.83 16.33
N PRO A 624 14.94 -5.76 15.72
CA PRO A 624 15.07 -5.51 14.30
C PRO A 624 16.54 -5.33 13.92
N PHE A 625 17.01 -6.13 12.97
CA PHE A 625 18.42 -6.28 12.67
C PHE A 625 18.84 -5.61 11.37
N ALA A 626 18.17 -5.98 10.27
CA ALA A 626 18.41 -5.43 8.95
C ALA A 626 17.13 -4.87 8.35
N VAL A 627 17.32 -3.91 7.46
CA VAL A 627 16.24 -3.22 6.74
C VAL A 627 16.64 -3.11 5.29
N ALA A 628 15.67 -3.36 4.39
CA ALA A 628 15.82 -3.14 2.97
C ALA A 628 14.57 -2.47 2.41
N VAL A 629 14.72 -1.74 1.32
CA VAL A 629 13.63 -1.00 0.69
C VAL A 629 13.51 -1.42 -0.77
N ASN A 630 12.29 -1.69 -1.21
CA ASN A 630 12.00 -1.86 -2.62
C ASN A 630 12.11 -0.51 -3.33
N GLN A 631 13.05 -0.38 -4.26
CA GLN A 631 13.34 0.89 -4.94
C GLN A 631 12.27 1.28 -5.96
N THR A 632 11.36 0.37 -6.32
CA THR A 632 10.25 0.64 -7.25
C THR A 632 9.05 1.25 -6.55
N ASN A 633 8.63 0.68 -5.42
CA ASN A 633 7.38 1.06 -4.73
C ASN A 633 7.58 1.63 -3.32
N GLY A 634 8.81 1.62 -2.80
CA GLY A 634 9.19 2.19 -1.52
C GLY A 634 8.84 1.36 -0.29
N TYR A 635 8.24 0.16 -0.44
CA TYR A 635 7.95 -0.70 0.70
C TYR A 635 9.23 -1.11 1.43
N VAL A 636 9.17 -1.08 2.77
CA VAL A 636 10.31 -1.33 3.64
C VAL A 636 10.13 -2.67 4.34
N PHE A 637 11.18 -3.48 4.35
CA PHE A 637 11.18 -4.84 4.89
C PHE A 637 12.23 -4.92 5.99
N VAL A 638 11.82 -5.38 7.18
CA VAL A 638 12.63 -5.34 8.39
C VAL A 638 12.72 -6.74 8.97
N ALA A 639 13.92 -7.29 9.08
CA ALA A 639 14.16 -8.59 9.70
C ALA A 639 14.18 -8.47 11.23
N ASN A 640 13.23 -9.13 11.91
CA ASN A 640 13.10 -9.11 13.37
C ASN A 640 13.76 -10.37 13.94
N SER A 641 14.98 -10.22 14.45
CA SER A 641 15.88 -11.35 14.67
C SER A 641 15.44 -12.28 15.79
N PHE A 642 14.80 -11.76 16.85
CA PHE A 642 14.34 -12.59 17.97
C PHE A 642 12.96 -13.20 17.73
N ASP A 643 12.15 -12.58 16.88
CA ASP A 643 10.82 -13.09 16.53
C ASP A 643 10.84 -14.11 15.40
N GLY A 644 11.89 -14.14 14.56
CA GLY A 644 11.89 -14.97 13.36
C GLY A 644 10.90 -14.49 12.31
N THR A 645 10.69 -13.18 12.22
CA THR A 645 9.70 -12.57 11.31
C THR A 645 10.30 -11.44 10.48
N VAL A 646 9.55 -11.01 9.45
CA VAL A 646 9.81 -9.81 8.67
C VAL A 646 8.62 -8.88 8.78
N SER A 647 8.83 -7.64 9.22
CA SER A 647 7.83 -6.58 9.19
C SER A 647 7.85 -5.86 7.84
N VAL A 648 6.68 -5.65 7.24
CA VAL A 648 6.49 -4.88 6.01
C VAL A 648 5.87 -3.54 6.38
N ILE A 649 6.54 -2.44 6.05
CA ILE A 649 6.09 -1.08 6.36
C ILE A 649 5.70 -0.38 5.05
N ASN A 650 4.51 0.24 5.06
CA ASN A 650 4.08 1.11 3.98
C ASN A 650 4.74 2.50 4.14
N PRO A 651 5.50 2.98 3.15
CA PRO A 651 6.26 4.23 3.24
C PRO A 651 5.37 5.48 3.25
N SER A 652 4.11 5.38 2.81
CA SER A 652 3.19 6.52 2.78
C SER A 652 2.52 6.77 4.13
N THR A 653 2.32 5.71 4.92
CA THR A 653 1.64 5.79 6.23
C THR A 653 2.59 5.58 7.41
N ASN A 654 3.82 5.08 7.17
CA ASN A 654 4.77 4.65 8.20
C ASN A 654 4.15 3.65 9.18
N THR A 655 3.31 2.73 8.68
CA THR A 655 2.67 1.67 9.48
C THR A 655 3.06 0.30 8.97
N VAL A 656 3.20 -0.66 9.88
CA VAL A 656 3.36 -2.08 9.54
C VAL A 656 2.06 -2.59 8.91
N THR A 657 2.13 -3.05 7.66
CA THR A 657 0.99 -3.62 6.91
C THR A 657 0.98 -5.14 6.96
N ALA A 658 2.11 -5.78 7.21
CA ALA A 658 2.21 -7.22 7.37
C ALA A 658 3.39 -7.61 8.28
N THR A 659 3.24 -8.74 8.95
CA THR A 659 4.32 -9.44 9.64
C THR A 659 4.34 -10.88 9.12
N ILE A 660 5.48 -11.27 8.54
CA ILE A 660 5.64 -12.50 7.77
C ILE A 660 6.59 -13.42 8.54
N GLY A 661 6.17 -14.65 8.83
CA GLY A 661 7.04 -15.64 9.46
C GLY A 661 8.15 -16.09 8.52
N VAL A 662 9.40 -16.12 9.00
CA VAL A 662 10.56 -16.65 8.27
C VAL A 662 11.27 -17.70 9.13
N GLY A 663 12.57 -17.89 8.97
CA GLY A 663 13.35 -18.80 9.80
C GLY A 663 13.86 -18.11 11.09
N SER A 664 14.63 -18.84 11.88
CA SER A 664 15.17 -18.36 13.15
C SER A 664 16.39 -17.44 12.94
N ALA A 665 16.45 -16.36 13.73
CA ALA A 665 17.49 -15.33 13.66
C ALA A 665 17.67 -14.73 12.25
N PRO A 666 16.63 -14.09 11.68
CA PRO A 666 16.76 -13.39 10.42
C PRO A 666 17.70 -12.18 10.59
N TYR A 667 18.81 -12.14 9.87
CA TYR A 667 19.86 -11.13 10.02
C TYR A 667 20.08 -10.26 8.78
N GLY A 668 20.05 -10.83 7.59
CA GLY A 668 20.17 -10.09 6.33
C GLY A 668 18.84 -10.05 5.61
N VAL A 669 18.53 -8.93 4.96
CA VAL A 669 17.38 -8.78 4.07
C VAL A 669 17.81 -8.04 2.81
N ALA A 670 17.40 -8.54 1.65
CA ALA A 670 17.58 -7.89 0.36
C ALA A 670 16.30 -7.95 -0.46
N VAL A 671 16.10 -6.96 -1.32
CA VAL A 671 14.93 -6.86 -2.18
C VAL A 671 15.39 -6.81 -3.63
N ASP A 672 14.88 -7.73 -4.44
CA ASP A 672 14.93 -7.58 -5.89
C ASP A 672 13.84 -6.58 -6.27
N SER A 673 14.23 -5.35 -6.59
CA SER A 673 13.27 -4.28 -6.90
C SER A 673 12.58 -4.50 -8.25
N ALA A 674 13.12 -5.36 -9.13
CA ALA A 674 12.51 -5.67 -10.43
C ALA A 674 11.36 -6.66 -10.29
N THR A 675 11.52 -7.69 -9.45
CA THR A 675 10.50 -8.72 -9.23
C THR A 675 9.62 -8.47 -8.00
N GLY A 676 10.09 -7.62 -7.08
CA GLY A 676 9.47 -7.42 -5.77
C GLY A 676 9.76 -8.53 -4.76
N ALA A 677 10.55 -9.54 -5.12
CA ALA A 677 10.91 -10.63 -4.22
C ALA A 677 11.83 -10.15 -3.10
N VAL A 678 11.59 -10.65 -1.89
CA VAL A 678 12.38 -10.32 -0.69
C VAL A 678 13.08 -11.57 -0.20
N TYR A 679 14.38 -11.46 0.04
CA TYR A 679 15.25 -12.56 0.46
C TYR A 679 15.81 -12.28 1.83
N VAL A 680 15.69 -13.24 2.74
CA VAL A 680 16.05 -13.08 4.15
C VAL A 680 16.93 -14.24 4.61
N THR A 681 18.12 -13.94 5.12
CA THR A 681 19.04 -14.95 5.66
C THR A 681 18.63 -15.30 7.09
N ASN A 682 18.40 -16.58 7.34
CA ASN A 682 18.04 -17.11 8.65
C ASN A 682 19.29 -17.74 9.28
N PHE A 683 20.00 -16.95 10.08
CA PHE A 683 21.33 -17.30 10.59
C PHE A 683 21.35 -18.63 11.34
N SER A 684 20.44 -18.80 12.31
CA SER A 684 20.36 -20.01 13.12
C SER A 684 19.78 -21.20 12.36
N SER A 685 18.99 -20.96 11.32
CA SER A 685 18.39 -22.02 10.52
C SER A 685 19.28 -22.51 9.37
N GLY A 686 20.31 -21.76 8.98
CA GLY A 686 21.16 -22.13 7.82
C GLY A 686 20.44 -21.98 6.48
N THR A 687 19.41 -21.14 6.39
CA THR A 687 18.54 -21.04 5.21
C THR A 687 18.37 -19.60 4.75
N VAL A 688 17.83 -19.42 3.55
CA VAL A 688 17.33 -18.13 3.07
C VAL A 688 15.84 -18.26 2.82
N SER A 689 15.02 -17.36 3.37
CA SER A 689 13.60 -17.29 3.05
C SER A 689 13.39 -16.36 1.85
N MET A 690 12.65 -16.81 0.84
CA MET A 690 12.13 -15.97 -0.23
C MET A 690 10.66 -15.68 0.04
N ILE A 691 10.31 -14.39 0.11
CA ILE A 691 8.95 -13.89 0.22
C ILE A 691 8.57 -13.35 -1.15
N SER A 692 7.60 -13.99 -1.80
CA SER A 692 7.01 -13.48 -3.04
C SER A 692 5.96 -12.43 -2.72
N ALA A 693 5.97 -11.33 -3.47
CA ALA A 693 4.93 -10.30 -3.43
C ALA A 693 3.56 -10.83 -3.84
#